data_AF-A0A661ZJQ1-F1
#
_entry.id   AF-A0A661ZJQ1-F1
#
_cell.length_a   1.000
_cell.length_b   1.000
_cell.length_c   1.000
_cell.angle_alpha   90.00
_cell.angle_beta   90.00
_cell.angle_gamma   90.00
#
_symmetry.space_group_name_H-M   'P 1'
#
loop_
_entity.id
_entity.type
_entity.pdbx_description
1 polymer ?
#
loop_
_entity_poly.entity_id
_entity_poly.type
_entity_poly.pdbx_seq_one_letter_code
_entity_poly.pdbx_strand_id
1 'polypeptide(L)'
;MKNLFTLLVLALVSTVSIYSQPPQSFKYQAVVRDNEGEILQNEDVGIRISIRDYEEIGTIVYQETFFQITNQFGLVNLQIGNGTPTIGTFSGIDWGSNSKFLETEIAPTGGSAFVSMGTSELLSVPYALYAKRSSLISNEGTRNIFIGDSVAKMNTSGHSNAFVGFHSGYNNNGGAGNTFIGNSSGLNNTTGNYNAFIGNESGHANTEGNYNTYLGYKSGINNLTGSENVSLGYKALYNNTGDKNTATGFAALHKNSSGASNTANGYGALYNNMTGYSNIAVGAMALYQNTIGIQNTASGINSLYSNTSGKRNTAYGAYSLEENTTGEYNTASGSFSMWKNTEGNYNTANGNHALSNNTTGNNNTASGSNALLSNTTGDNNTAIGGLSGYFNTEGHSNVFFGNESGYSNTTGYINSFLGYQSGYHNTEGAANTFIGNNSGYNNTTGGLNTFIGDRSGNGNTEGEKNTSLGYKSAFANLTGSENVSLGYKALYYNTGDKNTATGFAALYKNSSGESNTANGYGALYLNLSGHSNVAVGAMALYNNTVANDLVAIGNSALYSNTIGSKNTAIGHQSLYNNTSGRENTATGYQSLNSNTSGIFNTAIGHQSLYSNTTGGYNTALGHQSLSLNTTGGYNIAVGFQSNNSNTTGSGNIAVGFQSLKRNTTGSYNTTVGEYALQFNETGSYNTALGYNAGYQNYDSYINATWIGYNAASNNSNSVSIGNGNVSWIGGFSTWHIMGGKTAKNNIKEDVKGLDFIMQLRPVTYLYDIDKMNDLIGVTDSSDYPEKYDKEKIKQSGFLAQEVEQAAQNSGYDFSGVCAPKGDVKYYSMAYAEFVVPLVKAVQELAEQNNNQQEMIEIQLERFDEQQVIIENLKLYIENLELSK
;
A
#
# COMPACT_ATOMS: atom_id res chain seq x y z
N MET A 1 5.18 76.39 4.78
CA MET A 1 6.00 77.61 4.56
C MET A 1 5.91 78.59 5.75
N LYS A 2 6.37 78.21 6.96
CA LYS A 2 6.63 79.17 8.06
C LYS A 2 7.82 78.80 8.98
N ASN A 3 8.51 77.69 8.75
CA ASN A 3 9.62 77.23 9.62
C ASN A 3 11.02 77.30 8.96
N LEU A 4 11.14 77.88 7.76
CA LEU A 4 12.44 77.99 7.06
C LEU A 4 13.15 79.34 7.30
N PHE A 5 12.43 80.36 7.78
CA PHE A 5 13.00 81.70 8.00
C PHE A 5 13.66 81.85 9.38
N THR A 6 13.24 81.05 10.36
CA THR A 6 13.77 81.11 11.73
C THR A 6 15.12 80.41 11.90
N LEU A 7 15.46 79.46 11.01
CA LEU A 7 16.77 78.79 11.05
C LEU A 7 17.87 79.56 10.29
N LEU A 8 17.50 80.44 9.34
CA LEU A 8 18.45 81.24 8.58
C LEU A 8 18.98 82.45 9.38
N VAL A 9 18.22 82.92 10.37
CA VAL A 9 18.59 84.08 11.20
C VAL A 9 19.53 83.68 12.36
N LEU A 10 19.56 82.41 12.78
CA LEU A 10 20.50 81.96 13.81
C LEU A 10 21.92 81.65 13.30
N ALA A 11 22.12 81.53 11.98
CA ALA A 11 23.41 81.19 11.38
C ALA A 11 24.26 82.43 10.99
N LEU A 12 23.75 83.66 11.17
CA LEU A 12 24.37 84.88 10.64
C LEU A 12 24.85 85.88 11.69
N VAL A 13 24.85 85.54 12.99
CA VAL A 13 25.43 86.39 14.04
C VAL A 13 26.32 85.57 14.97
N SER A 14 27.54 85.27 14.53
CA SER A 14 28.65 84.97 15.45
C SER A 14 30.00 85.01 14.72
N THR A 15 30.43 86.20 14.29
CA THR A 15 31.84 86.48 14.09
C THR A 15 32.22 87.63 15.01
N VAL A 16 32.40 87.33 16.28
CA VAL A 16 33.16 88.19 17.19
C VAL A 16 34.52 87.53 17.34
N SER A 17 35.52 88.07 16.64
CA SER A 17 36.92 87.77 16.91
C SER A 17 37.26 88.37 18.27
N ILE A 18 37.28 87.54 19.30
CA ILE A 18 37.78 87.94 20.62
C ILE A 18 39.30 87.81 20.54
N TYR A 19 40.00 88.92 20.40
CA TYR A 19 41.43 88.95 20.68
C TYR A 19 41.60 88.91 22.19
N SER A 20 42.13 87.81 22.74
CA SER A 20 42.65 87.84 24.10
C SER A 20 43.89 88.74 24.09
N GLN A 21 43.81 89.91 24.72
CA GLN A 21 45.02 90.69 24.99
C GLN A 21 45.61 90.22 26.33
N PRO A 22 46.80 89.60 26.35
CA PRO A 22 47.44 89.24 27.60
C PRO A 22 47.71 90.54 28.42
N PRO A 23 47.63 90.49 29.76
CA PRO A 23 47.96 91.65 30.60
C PRO A 23 49.36 92.17 30.24
N GLN A 24 49.48 93.45 29.90
CA GLN A 24 50.73 94.11 29.47
C GLN A 24 51.61 94.51 30.66
N SER A 25 51.71 93.65 31.67
CA SER A 25 52.60 93.86 32.82
C SER A 25 52.76 92.59 33.64
N PHE A 26 53.83 92.50 34.43
CA PHE A 26 54.00 91.48 35.47
C PHE A 26 54.47 92.09 36.79
N LYS A 27 54.19 91.42 37.91
CA LYS A 27 54.55 91.91 39.24
C LYS A 27 56.01 91.56 39.58
N TYR A 28 56.70 92.50 40.23
CA TYR A 28 58.07 92.34 40.70
C TYR A 28 58.19 92.94 42.10
N GLN A 29 58.89 92.27 43.00
CA GLN A 29 59.06 92.70 44.39
C GLN A 29 60.55 92.62 44.74
N ALA A 30 61.07 93.67 45.35
CA ALA A 30 62.48 93.74 45.73
C ALA A 30 62.65 94.38 47.11
N VAL A 31 63.77 94.09 47.77
CA VAL A 31 64.20 94.72 49.01
C VAL A 31 65.41 95.59 48.69
N VAL A 32 65.33 96.87 49.03
CA VAL A 32 66.32 97.88 48.75
C VAL A 32 67.26 98.04 49.95
N ARG A 33 68.56 98.09 49.66
CA ARG A 33 69.64 98.25 50.64
C ARG A 33 70.61 99.36 50.21
N ASP A 34 71.30 99.97 51.16
CA ASP A 34 72.40 100.90 50.93
C ASP A 34 73.72 100.17 50.57
N ASN A 35 74.79 100.93 50.36
CA ASN A 35 76.10 100.40 49.95
C ASN A 35 76.79 99.61 51.07
N GLU A 36 76.36 99.78 52.31
CA GLU A 36 76.81 99.05 53.50
C GLU A 36 76.00 97.77 53.74
N GLY A 37 74.93 97.55 52.95
CA GLY A 37 74.06 96.37 53.00
C GLY A 37 72.89 96.49 53.98
N GLU A 38 72.71 97.64 54.62
CA GLU A 38 71.60 97.95 55.51
C GLU A 38 70.35 98.31 54.69
N ILE A 39 69.17 97.98 55.21
CA ILE A 39 67.91 98.23 54.48
C ILE A 39 67.53 99.71 54.52
N LEU A 40 67.18 100.28 53.36
CA LEU A 40 66.67 101.66 53.28
C LEU A 40 65.19 101.67 53.66
N GLN A 41 64.86 102.08 54.89
CA GLN A 41 63.49 102.03 55.44
C GLN A 41 62.77 103.38 55.33
N ASN A 42 61.58 103.40 54.72
CA ASN A 42 60.76 104.62 54.56
C ASN A 42 61.46 105.77 53.80
N GLU A 43 62.34 105.42 52.86
CA GLU A 43 63.12 106.36 52.07
C GLU A 43 62.61 106.40 50.61
N ASP A 44 62.76 107.55 49.97
CA ASP A 44 62.47 107.73 48.55
C ASP A 44 63.55 107.06 47.69
N VAL A 45 63.16 106.10 46.87
CA VAL A 45 64.07 105.36 45.99
C VAL A 45 63.60 105.43 44.53
N GLY A 46 64.53 105.75 43.63
CA GLY A 46 64.32 105.63 42.19
C GLY A 46 64.74 104.23 41.73
N ILE A 47 63.91 103.52 40.98
CA ILE A 47 64.21 102.20 40.45
C ILE A 47 64.06 102.23 38.93
N ARG A 48 65.05 101.75 38.21
CA ARG A 48 65.02 101.59 36.76
C ARG A 48 65.09 100.11 36.42
N ILE A 49 64.16 99.68 35.56
CA ILE A 49 64.07 98.32 35.08
C ILE A 49 64.36 98.33 33.58
N SER A 50 65.29 97.47 33.15
CA SER A 50 65.63 97.28 31.73
C SER A 50 65.43 95.81 31.35
N ILE A 51 64.79 95.56 30.22
CA ILE A 51 64.72 94.23 29.60
C ILE A 51 65.71 94.20 28.44
N ARG A 52 66.68 93.30 28.53
CA ARG A 52 67.71 93.03 27.54
C ARG A 52 67.38 91.78 26.74
N ASP A 53 67.80 91.78 25.48
CA ASP A 53 67.63 90.63 24.59
C ASP A 53 68.92 89.81 24.45
N TYR A 54 68.77 88.50 24.24
CA TYR A 54 69.80 87.52 23.90
C TYR A 54 70.80 87.13 25.02
N GLU A 55 71.47 88.08 25.68
CA GLU A 55 72.50 87.83 26.71
C GLU A 55 72.46 88.89 27.85
N GLU A 56 73.13 88.64 28.98
CA GLU A 56 73.10 89.51 30.19
C GLU A 56 73.57 90.96 29.94
N ILE A 57 74.42 91.20 28.93
CA ILE A 57 74.89 92.54 28.51
C ILE A 57 74.34 92.92 27.11
N GLY A 58 73.22 92.29 26.70
CA GLY A 58 72.58 92.50 25.40
C GLY A 58 71.90 93.86 25.25
N THR A 59 71.34 94.13 24.07
CA THR A 59 70.65 95.40 23.78
C THR A 59 69.38 95.54 24.63
N ILE A 60 69.16 96.72 25.20
CA ILE A 60 67.93 97.02 25.95
C ILE A 60 66.79 97.20 24.94
N VAL A 61 65.81 96.30 24.97
CA VAL A 61 64.61 96.35 24.12
C VAL A 61 63.45 97.09 24.79
N TYR A 62 63.48 97.20 26.11
CA TYR A 62 62.51 97.98 26.88
C TYR A 62 63.13 98.49 28.19
N GLN A 63 62.83 99.71 28.59
CA GLN A 63 63.27 100.30 29.84
C GLN A 63 62.19 101.20 30.45
N GLU A 64 62.04 101.15 31.76
CA GLU A 64 61.10 102.00 32.51
C GLU A 64 61.66 102.40 33.88
N THR A 65 61.16 103.50 34.42
CA THR A 65 61.51 104.01 35.75
C THR A 65 60.30 104.10 36.67
N PHE A 66 60.57 103.89 37.96
CA PHE A 66 59.65 103.98 39.07
C PHE A 66 60.25 104.85 40.17
N PHE A 67 59.44 105.68 40.81
CA PHE A 67 59.81 106.39 42.03
C PHE A 67 58.85 105.92 43.13
N GLN A 68 59.39 105.30 44.18
CA GLN A 68 58.61 104.65 45.23
C GLN A 68 59.24 104.93 46.60
N ILE A 69 58.42 104.89 47.65
CA ILE A 69 58.88 104.92 49.04
C ILE A 69 59.01 103.48 49.52
N THR A 70 60.17 103.09 50.04
CA THR A 70 60.36 101.76 50.66
C THR A 70 59.51 101.63 51.93
N ASN A 71 59.02 100.44 52.27
CA ASN A 71 58.33 100.26 53.56
C ASN A 71 59.32 100.06 54.74
N GLN A 72 58.80 99.83 55.95
CA GLN A 72 59.59 99.56 57.17
C GLN A 72 60.57 98.37 57.06
N PHE A 73 60.48 97.55 56.02
CA PHE A 73 61.36 96.41 55.74
C PHE A 73 62.26 96.64 54.51
N GLY A 74 62.29 97.85 53.97
CA GLY A 74 63.05 98.19 52.75
C GLY A 74 62.41 97.69 51.46
N LEU A 75 61.15 97.24 51.48
CA LEU A 75 60.54 96.51 50.36
C LEU A 75 59.71 97.41 49.44
N VAL A 76 59.81 97.15 48.14
CA VAL A 76 59.10 97.81 47.05
C VAL A 76 58.33 96.80 46.21
N ASN A 77 57.11 97.16 45.81
CA ASN A 77 56.27 96.37 44.91
C ASN A 77 56.10 97.11 43.60
N LEU A 78 56.58 96.53 42.52
CA LEU A 78 56.55 97.08 41.18
C LEU A 78 55.64 96.24 40.29
N GLN A 79 55.06 96.89 39.30
CA GLN A 79 54.37 96.22 38.20
C GLN A 79 55.07 96.66 36.91
N ILE A 80 56.00 95.81 36.46
CA ILE A 80 56.85 96.04 35.29
C ILE A 80 55.94 96.05 34.06
N GLY A 81 56.00 97.13 33.27
CA GLY A 81 55.08 97.47 32.18
C GLY A 81 54.15 98.65 32.49
N ASN A 82 54.04 99.07 33.75
CA ASN A 82 53.20 100.21 34.21
C ASN A 82 54.01 101.42 34.73
N GLY A 83 55.34 101.37 34.70
CA GLY A 83 56.21 102.49 35.07
C GLY A 83 56.24 103.59 34.00
N THR A 84 57.14 104.55 34.15
CA THR A 84 57.35 105.57 33.10
C THR A 84 58.38 105.03 32.11
N PRO A 85 58.00 104.61 30.89
CA PRO A 85 58.94 104.01 29.94
C PRO A 85 59.92 105.06 29.42
N THR A 86 61.20 104.72 29.41
CA THR A 86 62.29 105.57 28.90
C THR A 86 62.85 105.05 27.57
N ILE A 87 62.75 103.75 27.29
CA ILE A 87 63.16 103.12 26.01
C ILE A 87 62.11 102.07 25.61
N GLY A 88 61.63 102.13 24.37
CA GLY A 88 60.69 101.15 23.82
C GLY A 88 59.29 101.19 24.46
N THR A 89 58.44 100.24 24.06
CA THR A 89 57.11 100.01 24.65
C THR A 89 56.99 98.55 25.07
N PHE A 90 56.34 98.26 26.21
CA PHE A 90 56.24 96.90 26.73
C PHE A 90 55.57 95.93 25.73
N SER A 91 54.56 96.41 25.00
CA SER A 91 53.88 95.67 23.93
C SER A 91 54.70 95.43 22.67
N GLY A 92 55.82 96.14 22.51
CA GLY A 92 56.73 96.02 21.37
C GLY A 92 57.84 94.99 21.57
N ILE A 93 57.92 94.36 22.75
CA ILE A 93 58.91 93.32 23.03
C ILE A 93 58.51 92.03 22.30
N ASP A 94 59.39 91.50 21.45
CA ASP A 94 59.21 90.18 20.88
C ASP A 94 59.57 89.11 21.91
N TRP A 95 58.55 88.63 22.63
CA TRP A 95 58.69 87.56 23.62
C TRP A 95 58.91 86.16 23.01
N GLY A 96 58.79 86.00 21.69
CA GLY A 96 58.84 84.69 21.01
C GLY A 96 60.22 84.28 20.49
N SER A 97 61.17 85.21 20.44
CA SER A 97 62.55 85.01 19.96
C SER A 97 63.56 85.33 21.07
N ASN A 98 64.64 84.54 21.19
CA ASN A 98 65.75 84.71 22.16
C ASN A 98 65.36 84.74 23.67
N SER A 99 66.33 84.47 24.54
CA SER A 99 66.15 84.67 25.99
C SER A 99 66.09 86.16 26.34
N LYS A 100 65.24 86.52 27.31
CA LYS A 100 65.10 87.90 27.81
C LYS A 100 65.71 88.00 29.20
N PHE A 101 66.42 89.09 29.47
CA PHE A 101 67.09 89.32 30.75
C PHE A 101 66.57 90.60 31.40
N LEU A 102 66.26 90.55 32.69
CA LEU A 102 65.81 91.66 33.50
C LEU A 102 67.00 92.25 34.28
N GLU A 103 67.36 93.49 33.97
CA GLU A 103 68.32 94.28 34.74
C GLU A 103 67.58 95.25 35.67
N THR A 104 68.00 95.30 36.93
CA THR A 104 67.45 96.19 37.95
C THR A 104 68.51 97.18 38.41
N GLU A 105 68.19 98.47 38.38
CA GLU A 105 69.08 99.54 38.81
C GLU A 105 68.38 100.45 39.83
N ILE A 106 69.14 101.01 40.77
CA ILE A 106 68.57 101.79 41.87
C ILE A 106 69.31 103.12 42.11
N ALA A 107 68.55 104.14 42.49
CA ALA A 107 69.03 105.44 42.94
C ALA A 107 68.66 105.61 44.42
N PRO A 108 69.60 105.40 45.36
CA PRO A 108 69.32 105.33 46.81
C PRO A 108 68.76 106.61 47.45
N THR A 109 68.94 107.77 46.80
CA THR A 109 68.52 109.09 47.31
C THR A 109 67.37 109.71 46.50
N GLY A 110 66.58 108.89 45.80
CA GLY A 110 65.44 109.35 44.99
C GLY A 110 65.81 110.18 43.75
N GLY A 111 67.10 110.26 43.39
CA GLY A 111 67.62 111.05 42.28
C GLY A 111 67.75 110.28 40.94
N SER A 112 68.40 110.90 39.95
CA SER A 112 68.59 110.34 38.60
C SER A 112 69.90 109.54 38.40
N ALA A 113 70.65 109.30 39.47
CA ALA A 113 71.91 108.55 39.45
C ALA A 113 71.66 107.08 39.83
N PHE A 114 71.45 106.24 38.82
CA PHE A 114 71.15 104.81 39.01
C PHE A 114 72.42 103.96 39.03
N VAL A 115 72.47 103.00 39.96
CA VAL A 115 73.51 101.98 40.11
C VAL A 115 72.89 100.61 39.79
N SER A 116 73.54 99.82 38.94
CA SER A 116 73.05 98.48 38.56
C SER A 116 73.20 97.48 39.71
N MET A 117 72.11 96.79 40.03
CA MET A 117 72.01 95.80 41.11
C MET A 117 72.10 94.35 40.59
N GLY A 118 72.27 94.18 39.27
CA GLY A 118 72.44 92.90 38.61
C GLY A 118 71.39 92.63 37.52
N THR A 119 71.75 91.70 36.63
CA THR A 119 70.91 91.21 35.52
C THR A 119 70.57 89.74 35.75
N SER A 120 69.32 89.35 35.52
CA SER A 120 68.84 87.96 35.67
C SER A 120 67.95 87.53 34.51
N GLU A 121 68.04 86.28 34.05
CA GLU A 121 67.20 85.76 32.96
C GLU A 121 65.73 85.64 33.37
N LEU A 122 64.82 86.11 32.51
CA LEU A 122 63.38 85.90 32.65
C LEU A 122 63.01 84.51 32.15
N LEU A 123 62.93 83.55 33.07
CA LEU A 123 62.49 82.20 32.76
C LEU A 123 60.98 82.16 32.49
N SER A 124 60.58 81.57 31.35
CA SER A 124 59.17 81.44 30.99
C SER A 124 58.39 80.50 31.93
N VAL A 125 57.13 80.84 32.21
CA VAL A 125 56.22 79.99 33.01
C VAL A 125 55.80 78.77 32.15
N PRO A 126 55.72 77.53 32.69
CA PRO A 126 55.54 76.31 31.89
C PRO A 126 54.34 76.27 30.91
N TYR A 127 53.31 77.10 31.11
CA TYR A 127 52.10 77.11 30.28
C TYR A 127 52.30 77.72 28.88
N ALA A 128 53.34 78.54 28.65
CA ALA A 128 53.53 79.23 27.36
C ALA A 128 54.13 78.34 26.25
N LEU A 129 54.82 77.25 26.60
CA LEU A 129 55.46 76.36 25.62
C LEU A 129 54.47 75.47 24.85
N TYR A 130 53.25 75.27 25.36
CA TYR A 130 52.26 74.40 24.72
C TYR A 130 51.55 75.05 23.50
N ALA A 131 51.58 76.38 23.36
CA ALA A 131 50.89 77.08 22.27
C ALA A 131 51.57 76.89 20.89
N LYS A 132 52.89 76.65 20.85
CA LYS A 132 53.68 76.51 19.61
C LYS A 132 53.41 75.21 18.82
N ARG A 133 52.70 74.24 19.40
CA ARG A 133 52.40 72.95 18.72
C ARG A 133 51.07 72.93 17.94
N SER A 134 50.27 74.00 17.95
CA SER A 134 48.96 74.00 17.28
C SER A 134 48.95 74.48 15.82
N SER A 135 50.09 74.92 15.26
CA SER A 135 50.13 75.58 13.94
C SER A 135 50.51 74.68 12.73
N LEU A 136 50.52 73.35 12.86
CA LEU A 136 50.73 72.45 11.72
C LEU A 136 49.40 72.21 10.96
N ILE A 137 48.89 73.23 10.28
CA ILE A 137 47.79 73.12 9.30
C ILE A 137 48.25 73.78 8.00
N SER A 138 49.00 73.05 7.15
CA SER A 138 49.24 73.46 5.77
C SER A 138 49.34 72.23 4.86
N ASN A 139 48.37 72.05 3.95
CA ASN A 139 48.59 71.25 2.74
C ASN A 139 47.63 71.66 1.60
N GLU A 140 48.04 71.45 0.34
CA GLU A 140 47.51 72.04 -0.91
C GLU A 140 46.16 71.46 -1.43
N GLY A 141 45.36 70.83 -0.57
CA GLY A 141 44.01 70.35 -0.90
C GLY A 141 42.93 71.09 -0.12
N THR A 142 41.79 71.40 -0.76
CA THR A 142 40.71 72.14 -0.08
C THR A 142 39.90 71.24 0.87
N ARG A 143 39.45 71.79 2.01
CA ARG A 143 38.53 71.17 2.98
C ARG A 143 39.04 69.89 3.66
N ASN A 144 40.35 69.78 3.91
CA ASN A 144 40.92 68.67 4.66
C ASN A 144 41.05 68.98 6.17
N ILE A 145 40.94 67.97 7.03
CA ILE A 145 41.23 68.04 8.47
C ILE A 145 42.25 66.95 8.80
N PHE A 146 43.46 67.33 9.22
CA PHE A 146 44.54 66.40 9.52
C PHE A 146 45.08 66.62 10.93
N ILE A 147 45.06 65.59 11.77
CA ILE A 147 45.44 65.68 13.20
C ILE A 147 46.30 64.47 13.59
N GLY A 148 47.58 64.68 13.87
CA GLY A 148 48.52 63.63 14.28
C GLY A 148 49.88 63.78 13.63
N ASP A 149 50.88 63.03 14.10
CA ASP A 149 52.20 63.01 13.46
C ASP A 149 52.18 62.22 12.14
N SER A 150 52.85 62.75 11.12
CA SER A 150 52.98 62.11 9.80
C SER A 150 51.65 61.77 9.12
N VAL A 151 50.58 62.48 9.44
CA VAL A 151 49.26 62.35 8.80
C VAL A 151 49.30 62.95 7.39
N ALA A 152 48.68 62.28 6.40
CA ALA A 152 48.53 62.79 5.02
C ALA A 152 49.81 63.29 4.31
N LYS A 153 51.01 62.80 4.68
CA LYS A 153 52.29 63.41 4.29
C LYS A 153 52.52 63.52 2.77
N MET A 154 52.01 62.57 2.00
CA MET A 154 52.15 62.53 0.54
C MET A 154 50.96 63.16 -0.20
N ASN A 155 50.07 63.88 0.48
CA ASN A 155 48.90 64.48 -0.16
C ASN A 155 49.26 65.72 -0.98
N THR A 156 49.10 65.62 -2.30
CA THR A 156 49.38 66.70 -3.27
C THR A 156 48.11 67.34 -3.86
N SER A 157 47.01 66.58 -3.97
CA SER A 157 45.78 67.02 -4.68
C SER A 157 44.47 66.51 -4.06
N GLY A 158 44.53 65.63 -3.06
CA GLY A 158 43.35 65.07 -2.39
C GLY A 158 42.63 66.10 -1.53
N HIS A 159 41.30 66.12 -1.61
CA HIS A 159 40.44 67.10 -0.96
C HIS A 159 39.32 66.45 -0.13
N SER A 160 38.72 67.23 0.78
CA SER A 160 37.56 66.78 1.59
C SER A 160 37.83 65.54 2.46
N ASN A 161 39.07 65.37 2.93
CA ASN A 161 39.49 64.24 3.77
C ASN A 161 39.55 64.62 5.25
N ALA A 162 39.24 63.69 6.15
CA ALA A 162 39.35 63.86 7.60
C ALA A 162 40.21 62.75 8.22
N PHE A 163 41.48 63.03 8.52
CA PHE A 163 42.44 62.06 9.05
C PHE A 163 42.90 62.39 10.47
N VAL A 164 42.88 61.40 11.35
CA VAL A 164 43.24 61.54 12.77
C VAL A 164 44.07 60.33 13.24
N GLY A 165 45.30 60.57 13.68
CA GLY A 165 46.21 59.54 14.21
C GLY A 165 47.57 59.51 13.52
N PHE A 166 48.53 58.82 14.15
CA PHE A 166 49.89 58.63 13.62
C PHE A 166 49.85 57.90 12.27
N HIS A 167 50.47 58.46 11.22
CA HIS A 167 50.52 57.88 9.86
C HIS A 167 49.17 57.61 9.19
N SER A 168 48.08 58.22 9.68
CA SER A 168 46.78 58.07 9.03
C SER A 168 46.80 58.72 7.63
N GLY A 169 46.42 57.96 6.60
CA GLY A 169 46.43 58.42 5.21
C GLY A 169 47.80 58.85 4.66
N TYR A 170 48.92 58.36 5.22
CA TYR A 170 50.27 58.84 4.91
C TYR A 170 50.57 58.98 3.39
N ASN A 171 50.21 57.97 2.58
CA ASN A 171 50.48 57.93 1.15
C ASN A 171 49.34 58.48 0.25
N ASN A 172 48.33 59.16 0.82
CA ASN A 172 47.16 59.67 0.09
C ASN A 172 47.51 60.74 -0.95
N ASN A 173 47.87 60.32 -2.16
CA ASN A 173 48.32 61.13 -3.29
C ASN A 173 47.20 61.34 -4.34
N GLY A 174 46.07 61.93 -3.92
CA GLY A 174 44.96 62.30 -4.80
C GLY A 174 43.59 61.77 -4.38
N GLY A 175 43.52 60.83 -3.43
CA GLY A 175 42.26 60.34 -2.87
C GLY A 175 41.45 61.44 -2.17
N ALA A 176 40.13 61.46 -2.39
CA ALA A 176 39.20 62.47 -1.90
C ALA A 176 38.02 61.87 -1.13
N GLY A 177 37.46 62.66 -0.20
CA GLY A 177 36.26 62.30 0.56
C GLY A 177 36.47 61.19 1.60
N ASN A 178 37.70 60.93 2.03
CA ASN A 178 38.04 59.84 2.93
C ASN A 178 38.02 60.27 4.41
N THR A 179 37.58 59.39 5.31
CA THR A 179 37.64 59.58 6.77
C THR A 179 38.50 58.50 7.39
N PHE A 180 39.69 58.83 7.90
CA PHE A 180 40.61 57.86 8.50
C PHE A 180 40.90 58.23 9.96
N ILE A 181 40.63 57.32 10.89
CA ILE A 181 40.81 57.57 12.33
C ILE A 181 41.51 56.37 12.96
N GLY A 182 42.72 56.55 13.47
CA GLY A 182 43.54 55.50 14.09
C GLY A 182 44.97 55.49 13.56
N ASN A 183 45.87 54.84 14.30
CA ASN A 183 47.25 54.67 13.88
C ASN A 183 47.32 53.88 12.56
N SER A 184 47.97 54.46 11.55
CA SER A 184 48.18 53.86 10.23
C SER A 184 46.89 53.44 9.51
N SER A 185 45.76 54.06 9.85
CA SER A 185 44.49 53.86 9.13
C SER A 185 44.61 54.46 7.73
N GLY A 186 44.31 53.68 6.70
CA GLY A 186 44.42 54.07 5.29
C GLY A 186 45.84 54.45 4.83
N LEU A 187 46.89 53.93 5.47
CA LEU A 187 48.28 54.37 5.27
C LEU A 187 48.70 54.38 3.79
N ASN A 188 48.39 53.34 3.02
CA ASN A 188 48.77 53.20 1.61
C ASN A 188 47.73 53.69 0.60
N ASN A 189 46.64 54.34 1.04
CA ASN A 189 45.64 54.87 0.10
C ASN A 189 46.34 55.85 -0.81
N THR A 190 46.32 55.67 -2.13
CA THR A 190 46.93 56.59 -3.09
C THR A 190 45.85 57.44 -3.74
N THR A 191 44.92 56.80 -4.45
CA THR A 191 43.85 57.45 -5.23
C THR A 191 42.44 56.99 -4.83
N GLY A 192 42.30 56.05 -3.89
CA GLY A 192 41.00 55.57 -3.41
C GLY A 192 40.16 56.69 -2.77
N ASN A 193 38.86 56.69 -3.05
CA ASN A 193 37.92 57.75 -2.67
C ASN A 193 36.76 57.24 -1.81
N TYR A 194 36.19 58.15 -1.02
CA TYR A 194 34.98 57.92 -0.21
C TYR A 194 35.05 56.74 0.75
N ASN A 195 36.24 56.49 1.31
CA ASN A 195 36.48 55.43 2.28
C ASN A 195 36.36 55.95 3.73
N ALA A 196 35.79 55.15 4.63
CA ALA A 196 35.70 55.44 6.06
C ALA A 196 36.42 54.35 6.86
N PHE A 197 37.65 54.62 7.31
CA PHE A 197 38.50 53.66 8.03
C PHE A 197 38.75 54.11 9.47
N ILE A 198 38.17 53.41 10.44
CA ILE A 198 38.23 53.77 11.85
C ILE A 198 38.77 52.57 12.65
N GLY A 199 39.97 52.70 13.18
CA GLY A 199 40.69 51.64 13.88
C GLY A 199 42.19 51.71 13.62
N ASN A 200 42.98 51.08 14.48
CA ASN A 200 44.41 50.94 14.22
C ASN A 200 44.61 49.95 13.05
N GLU A 201 45.38 50.39 12.05
CA GLU A 201 45.67 49.70 10.79
C GLU A 201 44.42 49.31 9.96
N SER A 202 43.27 49.97 10.16
CA SER A 202 42.10 49.74 9.31
C SER A 202 42.37 50.22 7.87
N GLY A 203 42.11 49.37 6.87
CA GLY A 203 42.33 49.71 5.45
C GLY A 203 43.78 50.04 5.08
N HIS A 204 44.76 49.59 5.87
CA HIS A 204 46.17 50.00 5.76
C HIS A 204 46.75 49.87 4.35
N ALA A 205 46.48 48.76 3.65
CA ALA A 205 47.05 48.45 2.33
C ALA A 205 46.17 48.91 1.16
N ASN A 206 45.04 49.58 1.39
CA ASN A 206 44.17 50.08 0.32
C ASN A 206 44.96 51.03 -0.54
N THR A 207 45.04 50.80 -1.85
CA THR A 207 45.70 51.73 -2.79
C THR A 207 44.66 52.54 -3.55
N GLU A 208 43.74 51.84 -4.24
CA GLU A 208 42.77 52.44 -5.16
C GLU A 208 41.31 52.08 -4.85
N GLY A 209 41.05 51.19 -3.90
CA GLY A 209 39.69 50.75 -3.54
C GLY A 209 38.81 51.92 -3.06
N ASN A 210 37.55 51.94 -3.49
CA ASN A 210 36.60 53.03 -3.24
C ASN A 210 35.40 52.57 -2.41
N TYR A 211 34.74 53.52 -1.74
CA TYR A 211 33.47 53.31 -1.02
C TYR A 211 33.52 52.22 0.05
N ASN A 212 34.68 52.01 0.68
CA ASN A 212 34.86 51.02 1.73
C ASN A 212 34.62 51.63 3.12
N THR A 213 33.92 50.92 4.00
CA THR A 213 33.70 51.32 5.41
C THR A 213 34.26 50.25 6.35
N TYR A 214 35.39 50.53 7.01
CA TYR A 214 36.09 49.60 7.88
C TYR A 214 36.18 50.14 9.31
N LEU A 215 35.63 49.40 10.28
CA LEU A 215 35.59 49.79 11.69
C LEU A 215 36.15 48.66 12.58
N GLY A 216 37.33 48.85 13.15
CA GLY A 216 37.99 47.87 14.04
C GLY A 216 39.50 47.74 13.79
N TYR A 217 40.20 47.12 14.74
CA TYR A 217 41.63 46.85 14.60
C TYR A 217 41.91 45.90 13.43
N LYS A 218 42.72 46.35 12.48
CA LYS A 218 43.09 45.62 11.25
C LYS A 218 41.90 45.19 10.39
N SER A 219 40.79 45.91 10.47
CA SER A 219 39.63 45.70 9.60
C SER A 219 39.99 46.11 8.18
N GLY A 220 39.85 45.21 7.20
CA GLY A 220 40.22 45.47 5.81
C GLY A 220 41.71 45.73 5.58
N ILE A 221 42.61 45.29 6.47
CA ILE A 221 44.02 45.70 6.47
C ILE A 221 44.73 45.46 5.13
N ASN A 222 44.56 44.28 4.52
CA ASN A 222 45.19 43.93 3.25
C ASN A 222 44.22 44.08 2.07
N ASN A 223 43.21 44.97 2.19
CA ASN A 223 42.40 45.32 1.03
C ASN A 223 43.24 46.11 0.04
N LEU A 224 43.58 45.57 -1.14
CA LEU A 224 44.40 46.31 -2.13
C LEU A 224 43.52 47.20 -3.03
N THR A 225 42.61 46.57 -3.79
CA THR A 225 41.78 47.22 -4.82
C THR A 225 40.28 47.04 -4.61
N GLY A 226 39.86 46.21 -3.65
CA GLY A 226 38.44 45.87 -3.44
C GLY A 226 37.63 47.11 -3.08
N SER A 227 36.43 47.23 -3.66
CA SER A 227 35.54 48.38 -3.50
C SER A 227 34.17 47.98 -2.93
N GLU A 228 33.45 48.96 -2.38
CA GLU A 228 32.09 48.80 -1.83
C GLU A 228 32.00 47.76 -0.69
N ASN A 229 33.07 47.62 0.09
CA ASN A 229 33.11 46.66 1.21
C ASN A 229 32.80 47.31 2.56
N VAL A 230 32.09 46.60 3.41
CA VAL A 230 31.79 46.99 4.79
C VAL A 230 32.42 45.98 5.75
N SER A 231 33.27 46.44 6.68
CA SER A 231 33.75 45.60 7.78
C SER A 231 33.59 46.24 9.16
N LEU A 232 33.17 45.41 10.14
CA LEU A 232 33.04 45.78 11.55
C LEU A 232 33.61 44.66 12.43
N GLY A 233 34.76 44.87 13.05
CA GLY A 233 35.35 43.93 14.01
C GLY A 233 36.86 43.78 13.92
N TYR A 234 37.44 43.03 14.85
CA TYR A 234 38.87 42.69 14.83
C TYR A 234 39.17 41.78 13.63
N LYS A 235 40.07 42.22 12.74
CA LYS A 235 40.50 41.48 11.55
C LYS A 235 39.35 41.01 10.63
N ALA A 236 38.21 41.71 10.62
CA ALA A 236 37.18 41.47 9.61
C ALA A 236 37.72 41.90 8.23
N LEU A 237 37.48 41.11 7.16
CA LEU A 237 38.07 41.33 5.83
C LEU A 237 39.60 41.47 5.84
N TYR A 238 40.31 40.68 6.67
CA TYR A 238 41.77 40.84 6.85
C TYR A 238 42.56 40.80 5.54
N ASN A 239 42.29 39.80 4.69
CA ASN A 239 42.71 39.75 3.31
C ASN A 239 41.46 39.91 2.44
N ASN A 240 41.49 40.86 1.50
CA ASN A 240 40.41 41.10 0.54
C ASN A 240 40.93 41.76 -0.74
N THR A 241 40.52 41.30 -1.90
CA THR A 241 40.61 42.07 -3.16
C THR A 241 39.28 42.03 -3.91
N GLY A 242 38.23 41.46 -3.31
CA GLY A 242 36.89 41.36 -3.88
C GLY A 242 35.99 42.52 -3.50
N ASP A 243 34.91 42.68 -4.25
CA ASP A 243 33.99 43.81 -4.12
C ASP A 243 32.69 43.41 -3.41
N LYS A 244 31.99 44.41 -2.85
CA LYS A 244 30.62 44.29 -2.32
C LYS A 244 30.47 43.31 -1.16
N ASN A 245 31.52 43.13 -0.35
CA ASN A 245 31.47 42.22 0.79
C ASN A 245 31.06 42.95 2.07
N THR A 246 30.20 42.31 2.88
CA THR A 246 29.83 42.76 4.22
C THR A 246 30.36 41.77 5.25
N ALA A 247 31.20 42.22 6.19
CA ALA A 247 31.81 41.38 7.22
C ALA A 247 31.66 42.00 8.61
N THR A 248 30.92 41.35 9.50
CA THR A 248 30.64 41.84 10.86
C THR A 248 30.98 40.74 11.86
N GLY A 249 31.84 41.04 12.85
CA GLY A 249 32.33 40.08 13.84
C GLY A 249 33.84 39.85 13.77
N PHE A 250 34.37 39.15 14.77
CA PHE A 250 35.79 38.81 14.85
C PHE A 250 36.18 37.87 13.70
N ALA A 251 37.16 38.29 12.90
CA ALA A 251 37.70 37.53 11.77
C ALA A 251 36.63 37.03 10.76
N ALA A 252 35.52 37.76 10.61
CA ALA A 252 34.56 37.50 9.55
C ALA A 252 35.21 37.77 8.17
N LEU A 253 35.05 36.85 7.22
CA LEU A 253 35.64 36.91 5.87
C LEU A 253 37.17 37.10 5.83
N HIS A 254 37.90 36.44 6.73
CA HIS A 254 39.32 36.72 6.99
C HIS A 254 40.28 36.48 5.80
N LYS A 255 40.06 35.43 4.99
CA LYS A 255 40.99 35.03 3.90
C LYS A 255 40.51 35.33 2.47
N ASN A 256 39.53 36.21 2.31
CA ASN A 256 38.95 36.53 0.99
C ASN A 256 40.03 37.01 0.02
N SER A 257 40.35 36.25 -1.03
CA SER A 257 41.23 36.77 -2.08
C SER A 257 40.39 37.60 -3.04
N SER A 258 39.56 36.97 -3.87
CA SER A 258 38.76 37.67 -4.89
C SER A 258 37.25 37.49 -4.79
N GLY A 259 36.74 36.78 -3.77
CA GLY A 259 35.31 36.54 -3.60
C GLY A 259 34.50 37.83 -3.47
N ALA A 260 33.39 37.93 -4.22
CA ALA A 260 32.56 39.14 -4.25
C ALA A 260 31.14 38.90 -3.73
N SER A 261 30.48 39.97 -3.29
CA SER A 261 29.07 39.96 -2.86
C SER A 261 28.77 38.99 -1.70
N ASN A 262 29.71 38.76 -0.79
CA ASN A 262 29.53 37.89 0.35
C ASN A 262 29.01 38.67 1.58
N THR A 263 28.16 38.04 2.38
CA THR A 263 27.70 38.56 3.68
C THR A 263 28.14 37.62 4.79
N ALA A 264 28.98 38.09 5.71
CA ALA A 264 29.45 37.35 6.87
C ALA A 264 29.10 38.11 8.16
N ASN A 265 28.32 37.49 9.04
CA ASN A 265 27.94 38.04 10.33
C ASN A 265 28.12 37.01 11.44
N GLY A 266 29.16 37.17 12.25
CA GLY A 266 29.49 36.27 13.35
C GLY A 266 30.99 36.04 13.50
N TYR A 267 31.37 35.41 14.61
CA TYR A 267 32.75 34.98 14.86
C TYR A 267 33.19 33.97 13.79
N GLY A 268 34.21 34.29 13.01
CA GLY A 268 34.77 33.41 11.99
C GLY A 268 33.83 33.02 10.85
N ALA A 269 32.73 33.75 10.63
CA ALA A 269 31.85 33.49 9.49
C ALA A 269 32.62 33.64 8.16
N LEU A 270 32.54 32.64 7.27
CA LEU A 270 33.25 32.60 5.97
C LEU A 270 34.79 32.80 6.07
N TYR A 271 35.41 32.30 7.14
CA TYR A 271 36.83 32.56 7.45
C TYR A 271 37.81 32.22 6.32
N ASN A 272 37.67 31.05 5.67
CA ASN A 272 38.60 30.57 4.62
C ASN A 272 38.17 30.90 3.18
N ASN A 273 37.11 31.70 2.97
CA ASN A 273 36.62 32.01 1.61
C ASN A 273 37.77 32.61 0.80
N MET A 274 38.15 32.01 -0.33
CA MET A 274 39.20 32.54 -1.20
C MET A 274 38.54 33.26 -2.38
N THR A 275 37.84 32.52 -3.24
CA THR A 275 37.25 33.04 -4.48
C THR A 275 35.72 32.88 -4.55
N GLY A 276 35.10 32.24 -3.55
CA GLY A 276 33.65 32.05 -3.48
C GLY A 276 32.88 33.37 -3.47
N TYR A 277 31.79 33.44 -4.22
CA TYR A 277 30.96 34.63 -4.35
C TYR A 277 29.50 34.38 -3.98
N SER A 278 28.81 35.45 -3.59
CA SER A 278 27.39 35.46 -3.24
C SER A 278 27.01 34.48 -2.12
N ASN A 279 27.91 34.27 -1.16
CA ASN A 279 27.63 33.46 0.03
C ASN A 279 27.08 34.33 1.17
N ILE A 280 26.13 33.79 1.93
CA ILE A 280 25.57 34.40 3.14
C ILE A 280 25.91 33.47 4.32
N ALA A 281 26.59 33.99 5.33
CA ALA A 281 26.97 33.28 6.54
C ALA A 281 26.59 34.12 7.77
N VAL A 282 25.61 33.65 8.53
CA VAL A 282 25.09 34.31 9.74
C VAL A 282 25.17 33.34 10.91
N GLY A 283 26.08 33.57 11.84
CA GLY A 283 26.36 32.67 12.97
C GLY A 283 27.85 32.43 13.16
N ALA A 284 28.21 31.93 14.33
CA ALA A 284 29.60 31.56 14.62
C ALA A 284 30.04 30.39 13.73
N MET A 285 31.16 30.56 13.04
CA MET A 285 31.77 29.57 12.15
C MET A 285 30.85 29.07 11.00
N ALA A 286 29.81 29.82 10.63
CA ALA A 286 29.02 29.50 9.46
C ALA A 286 29.90 29.59 8.19
N LEU A 287 29.88 28.56 7.34
CA LEU A 287 30.71 28.45 6.12
C LEU A 287 32.23 28.61 6.36
N TYR A 288 32.73 28.19 7.52
CA TYR A 288 34.12 28.42 7.93
C TYR A 288 35.19 27.90 6.95
N GLN A 289 35.01 26.69 6.41
CA GLN A 289 35.95 26.04 5.47
C GLN A 289 35.69 26.37 3.99
N ASN A 290 34.70 27.22 3.67
CA ASN A 290 34.40 27.53 2.27
C ASN A 290 35.62 28.13 1.60
N THR A 291 36.06 27.57 0.48
CA THR A 291 37.22 28.09 -0.28
C THR A 291 36.77 28.69 -1.60
N ILE A 292 36.01 27.93 -2.38
CA ILE A 292 35.55 28.30 -3.72
C ILE A 292 34.05 28.15 -3.92
N GLY A 293 33.32 27.60 -2.93
CA GLY A 293 31.88 27.39 -3.02
C GLY A 293 31.10 28.70 -3.20
N ILE A 294 29.99 28.62 -3.94
CA ILE A 294 29.23 29.80 -4.40
C ILE A 294 27.75 29.68 -4.05
N GLN A 295 27.11 30.84 -3.86
CA GLN A 295 25.65 30.94 -3.66
C GLN A 295 25.12 30.10 -2.50
N ASN A 296 25.93 29.90 -1.44
CA ASN A 296 25.49 29.19 -0.26
C ASN A 296 24.87 30.15 0.77
N THR A 297 23.81 29.71 1.43
CA THR A 297 23.17 30.43 2.53
C THR A 297 23.28 29.58 3.79
N ALA A 298 23.97 30.09 4.81
CA ALA A 298 24.23 29.41 6.07
C ALA A 298 23.83 30.33 7.23
N SER A 299 22.88 29.89 8.04
CA SER A 299 22.36 30.64 9.18
C SER A 299 22.23 29.73 10.40
N GLY A 300 23.18 29.84 11.32
CA GLY A 300 23.30 29.01 12.51
C GLY A 300 24.76 28.83 12.92
N ILE A 301 24.99 28.35 14.13
CA ILE A 301 26.34 27.94 14.54
C ILE A 301 26.77 26.72 13.73
N ASN A 302 27.98 26.74 13.17
CA ASN A 302 28.57 25.67 12.36
C ASN A 302 27.73 25.24 11.13
N SER A 303 26.73 26.01 10.71
CA SER A 303 25.98 25.68 9.50
C SER A 303 26.92 25.70 8.28
N LEU A 304 26.94 24.63 7.48
CA LEU A 304 27.87 24.45 6.35
C LEU A 304 29.36 24.59 6.70
N TYR A 305 29.76 24.22 7.93
CA TYR A 305 31.13 24.41 8.42
C TYR A 305 32.22 23.85 7.49
N SER A 306 32.06 22.62 7.01
CA SER A 306 33.06 21.89 6.22
C SER A 306 32.96 22.10 4.71
N ASN A 307 32.03 22.95 4.24
CA ASN A 307 31.83 23.17 2.81
C ASN A 307 33.10 23.72 2.22
N THR A 308 33.70 23.05 1.23
CA THR A 308 34.93 23.53 0.58
C THR A 308 34.61 24.13 -0.78
N SER A 309 33.83 23.42 -1.60
CA SER A 309 33.48 23.79 -2.97
C SER A 309 32.00 23.63 -3.32
N GLY A 310 31.18 23.03 -2.44
CA GLY A 310 29.75 22.84 -2.66
C GLY A 310 29.00 24.16 -2.90
N LYS A 311 27.90 24.07 -3.64
CA LYS A 311 27.21 25.23 -4.21
C LYS A 311 25.70 25.18 -3.99
N ARG A 312 25.09 26.36 -3.91
CA ARG A 312 23.62 26.53 -3.85
C ARG A 312 22.99 25.75 -2.69
N ASN A 313 23.73 25.58 -1.60
CA ASN A 313 23.21 24.95 -0.39
C ASN A 313 22.56 26.00 0.51
N THR A 314 21.44 25.63 1.11
CA THR A 314 20.69 26.45 2.07
C THR A 314 20.62 25.72 3.39
N ALA A 315 21.16 26.31 4.46
CA ALA A 315 21.32 25.69 5.76
C ALA A 315 20.81 26.66 6.86
N TYR A 316 19.68 26.34 7.47
CA TYR A 316 19.06 27.10 8.55
C TYR A 316 18.97 26.24 9.82
N GLY A 317 19.85 26.47 10.79
CA GLY A 317 19.89 25.71 12.03
C GLY A 317 21.32 25.51 12.54
N ALA A 318 21.45 25.19 13.83
CA ALA A 318 22.73 24.78 14.37
C ALA A 318 23.16 23.44 13.74
N TYR A 319 24.40 23.35 13.27
CA TYR A 319 25.00 22.13 12.70
C TYR A 319 24.28 21.58 11.44
N SER A 320 23.41 22.37 10.79
CA SER A 320 22.79 21.97 9.53
C SER A 320 23.84 21.91 8.43
N LEU A 321 23.94 20.78 7.71
CA LEU A 321 24.96 20.54 6.66
C LEU A 321 26.42 20.71 7.13
N GLU A 322 26.74 20.43 8.40
CA GLU A 322 28.09 20.70 8.95
C GLU A 322 29.22 19.96 8.21
N GLU A 323 29.03 18.69 7.83
CA GLU A 323 30.04 17.87 7.15
C GLU A 323 29.94 17.92 5.62
N ASN A 324 29.10 18.77 5.05
CA ASN A 324 29.02 18.93 3.60
C ASN A 324 30.33 19.46 3.04
N THR A 325 31.00 18.71 2.17
CA THR A 325 32.27 19.10 1.57
C THR A 325 32.06 19.63 0.15
N THR A 326 31.38 18.85 -0.69
CA THR A 326 31.19 19.13 -2.13
C THR A 326 29.73 19.05 -2.59
N GLY A 327 28.81 18.50 -1.78
CA GLY A 327 27.40 18.38 -2.14
C GLY A 327 26.75 19.71 -2.56
N GLU A 328 25.84 19.66 -3.52
CA GLU A 328 25.20 20.81 -4.16
C GLU A 328 23.66 20.74 -4.09
N TYR A 329 23.00 21.91 -4.12
CA TYR A 329 21.54 22.07 -4.15
C TYR A 329 20.79 21.45 -2.95
N ASN A 330 21.43 21.39 -1.78
CA ASN A 330 20.78 20.86 -0.58
C ASN A 330 20.06 21.96 0.20
N THR A 331 18.86 21.68 0.69
CA THR A 331 18.08 22.58 1.56
C THR A 331 17.83 21.92 2.91
N ALA A 332 18.50 22.41 3.95
CA ALA A 332 18.44 21.90 5.31
C ALA A 332 17.87 22.97 6.26
N SER A 333 16.77 22.67 6.94
CA SER A 333 16.13 23.53 7.92
C SER A 333 15.84 22.75 9.19
N GLY A 334 16.49 23.11 10.30
CA GLY A 334 16.42 22.41 11.57
C GLY A 334 17.80 22.18 12.18
N SER A 335 17.87 21.99 13.50
CA SER A 335 19.13 21.63 14.14
C SER A 335 19.55 20.23 13.70
N PHE A 336 20.81 20.06 13.29
CA PHE A 336 21.40 18.80 12.80
C PHE A 336 20.71 18.20 11.56
N SER A 337 19.91 18.98 10.81
CA SER A 337 19.35 18.50 9.54
C SER A 337 20.48 18.31 8.52
N MET A 338 20.55 17.15 7.86
CA MET A 338 21.63 16.76 6.94
C MET A 338 23.05 16.90 7.52
N TRP A 339 23.25 16.57 8.79
CA TRP A 339 24.54 16.77 9.46
C TRP A 339 25.74 16.17 8.70
N LYS A 340 25.64 14.90 8.28
CA LYS A 340 26.73 14.14 7.65
C LYS A 340 26.77 14.14 6.12
N ASN A 341 26.01 15.01 5.46
CA ASN A 341 25.89 15.01 4.00
C ASN A 341 27.19 15.46 3.35
N THR A 342 28.11 14.54 3.03
CA THR A 342 29.42 14.86 2.45
C THR A 342 29.30 15.29 0.99
N GLU A 343 28.63 14.47 0.16
CA GLU A 343 28.59 14.61 -1.30
C GLU A 343 27.18 14.53 -1.91
N GLY A 344 26.17 14.15 -1.12
CA GLY A 344 24.79 14.02 -1.59
C GLY A 344 24.23 15.33 -2.14
N ASN A 345 23.43 15.24 -3.20
CA ASN A 345 22.89 16.38 -3.95
C ASN A 345 21.37 16.39 -3.99
N TYR A 346 20.79 17.58 -4.19
CA TYR A 346 19.35 17.78 -4.36
C TYR A 346 18.49 17.23 -3.20
N ASN A 347 19.04 17.23 -1.98
CA ASN A 347 18.31 16.78 -0.81
C ASN A 347 17.56 17.94 -0.14
N THR A 348 16.38 17.66 0.40
CA THR A 348 15.58 18.59 1.20
C THR A 348 15.30 17.98 2.57
N ALA A 349 15.69 18.64 3.65
CA ALA A 349 15.49 18.19 5.02
C ALA A 349 14.89 19.30 5.86
N ASN A 350 13.70 19.07 6.42
CA ASN A 350 12.99 20.02 7.26
C ASN A 350 12.60 19.34 8.58
N GLY A 351 13.25 19.72 9.69
CA GLY A 351 13.04 19.14 11.01
C GLY A 351 14.36 18.85 11.71
N ASN A 352 14.31 18.74 13.04
CA ASN A 352 15.47 18.33 13.83
C ASN A 352 15.91 16.92 13.43
N HIS A 353 17.20 16.77 13.11
CA HIS A 353 17.81 15.53 12.64
C HIS A 353 17.19 14.89 11.38
N ALA A 354 16.40 15.64 10.60
CA ALA A 354 15.93 15.14 9.30
C ALA A 354 17.14 14.84 8.41
N LEU A 355 17.19 13.61 7.86
CA LEU A 355 18.23 13.14 6.95
C LEU A 355 19.68 13.22 7.52
N SER A 356 19.83 13.12 8.85
CA SER A 356 21.09 13.46 9.55
C SER A 356 22.32 12.64 9.14
N ASN A 357 22.17 11.35 8.81
CA ASN A 357 23.30 10.48 8.47
C ASN A 357 23.54 10.31 6.97
N ASN A 358 22.84 11.04 6.11
CA ASN A 358 23.01 10.92 4.66
C ASN A 358 24.43 11.31 4.31
N THR A 359 25.17 10.46 3.58
CA THR A 359 26.54 10.74 3.15
C THR A 359 26.55 11.11 1.67
N THR A 360 26.09 10.18 0.83
CA THR A 360 26.11 10.33 -0.64
C THR A 360 24.74 10.21 -1.31
N GLY A 361 23.68 9.90 -0.56
CA GLY A 361 22.32 9.78 -1.10
C GLY A 361 21.81 11.09 -1.71
N ASN A 362 21.08 10.99 -2.82
CA ASN A 362 20.62 12.10 -3.64
C ASN A 362 19.08 12.13 -3.75
N ASN A 363 18.54 13.31 -4.06
CA ASN A 363 17.12 13.50 -4.34
C ASN A 363 16.18 13.03 -3.20
N ASN A 364 16.64 13.09 -1.95
CA ASN A 364 15.82 12.73 -0.81
C ASN A 364 15.07 13.93 -0.25
N THR A 365 13.80 13.74 0.10
CA THR A 365 12.97 14.73 0.79
C THR A 365 12.57 14.18 2.16
N ALA A 366 13.00 14.81 3.23
CA ALA A 366 12.66 14.47 4.61
C ALA A 366 11.98 15.66 5.30
N SER A 367 10.76 15.48 5.82
CA SER A 367 10.03 16.52 6.53
C SER A 367 9.40 15.94 7.81
N GLY A 368 9.96 16.31 8.96
CA GLY A 368 9.62 15.75 10.26
C GLY A 368 10.85 15.49 11.12
N SER A 369 10.68 15.46 12.44
CA SER A 369 11.79 15.12 13.33
C SER A 369 12.26 13.69 13.08
N ASN A 370 13.57 13.52 12.87
CA ASN A 370 14.23 12.24 12.60
C ASN A 370 13.70 11.49 11.35
N ALA A 371 13.03 12.17 10.41
CA ALA A 371 12.65 11.56 9.14
C ALA A 371 13.92 11.17 8.35
N LEU A 372 13.98 9.92 7.86
CA LEU A 372 15.15 9.34 7.17
C LEU A 372 16.48 9.50 7.94
N LEU A 373 16.46 9.46 9.28
CA LEU A 373 17.64 9.71 10.10
C LEU A 373 18.85 8.86 9.68
N SER A 374 18.63 7.57 9.41
CA SER A 374 19.69 6.58 9.16
C SER A 374 20.09 6.46 7.70
N ASN A 375 19.51 7.26 6.79
CA ASN A 375 19.83 7.17 5.37
C ASN A 375 21.31 7.45 5.18
N THR A 376 22.04 6.60 4.47
CA THR A 376 23.46 6.81 4.17
C THR A 376 23.61 7.07 2.67
N THR A 377 23.19 6.11 1.85
CA THR A 377 23.36 6.11 0.39
C THR A 377 22.04 5.98 -0.38
N GLY A 378 20.91 5.76 0.30
CA GLY A 378 19.61 5.62 -0.33
C GLY A 378 19.20 6.88 -1.11
N ASP A 379 18.72 6.69 -2.34
CA ASP A 379 18.34 7.76 -3.26
C ASP A 379 16.82 7.84 -3.47
N ASN A 380 16.34 9.02 -3.87
CA ASN A 380 14.95 9.24 -4.31
C ASN A 380 13.88 8.89 -3.26
N ASN A 381 14.18 9.03 -1.97
CA ASN A 381 13.22 8.76 -0.91
C ASN A 381 12.46 10.03 -0.51
N THR A 382 11.15 9.93 -0.34
CA THR A 382 10.31 10.99 0.24
C THR A 382 9.73 10.50 1.55
N ALA A 383 10.02 11.18 2.65
CA ALA A 383 9.56 10.83 3.99
C ALA A 383 8.96 12.06 4.68
N ILE A 384 7.66 12.03 4.97
CA ILE A 384 6.90 13.13 5.56
C ILE A 384 6.18 12.60 6.81
N GLY A 385 6.65 13.02 7.98
CA GLY A 385 6.18 12.57 9.29
C GLY A 385 7.33 12.44 10.28
N GLY A 386 7.05 12.51 11.58
CA GLY A 386 8.06 12.18 12.59
C GLY A 386 8.46 10.70 12.45
N LEU A 387 9.76 10.41 12.50
CA LEU A 387 10.32 9.05 12.42
C LEU A 387 9.94 8.26 11.13
N SER A 388 9.41 8.91 10.09
CA SER A 388 9.12 8.23 8.82
C SER A 388 10.41 7.76 8.15
N GLY A 389 10.50 6.49 7.78
CA GLY A 389 11.72 5.90 7.20
C GLY A 389 12.95 5.93 8.11
N TYR A 390 12.77 5.97 9.44
CA TYR A 390 13.86 6.22 10.41
C TYR A 390 15.10 5.34 10.21
N PHE A 391 14.92 4.04 9.98
CA PHE A 391 16.00 3.08 9.79
C PHE A 391 16.44 2.88 8.33
N ASN A 392 15.91 3.66 7.37
CA ASN A 392 16.26 3.49 5.96
C ASN A 392 17.73 3.79 5.79
N THR A 393 18.55 2.84 5.34
CA THR A 393 20.00 3.05 5.13
C THR A 393 20.29 3.21 3.64
N GLU A 394 19.89 2.22 2.85
CA GLU A 394 20.18 2.09 1.42
C GLU A 394 18.92 1.95 0.56
N GLY A 395 17.74 1.78 1.18
CA GLY A 395 16.47 1.73 0.48
C GLY A 395 16.27 2.98 -0.38
N HIS A 396 15.71 2.79 -1.57
CA HIS A 396 15.57 3.85 -2.57
C HIS A 396 14.17 3.88 -3.19
N SER A 397 13.81 5.02 -3.75
CA SER A 397 12.51 5.24 -4.40
C SER A 397 11.31 4.96 -3.48
N ASN A 398 11.47 5.16 -2.18
CA ASN A 398 10.38 4.97 -1.22
C ASN A 398 9.62 6.28 -0.96
N VAL A 399 8.31 6.17 -0.77
CA VAL A 399 7.41 7.23 -0.32
C VAL A 399 6.80 6.83 1.00
N PHE A 400 7.15 7.54 2.06
CA PHE A 400 6.66 7.34 3.42
C PHE A 400 5.95 8.59 3.89
N PHE A 401 4.63 8.52 4.08
CA PHE A 401 3.82 9.65 4.49
C PHE A 401 2.97 9.25 5.70
N GLY A 402 3.33 9.78 6.87
CA GLY A 402 2.71 9.46 8.15
C GLY A 402 3.76 9.35 9.25
N ASN A 403 3.35 9.58 10.50
CA ASN A 403 4.24 9.32 11.62
C ASN A 403 4.56 7.81 11.68
N GLU A 404 5.86 7.49 11.75
CA GLU A 404 6.40 6.13 11.78
C GLU A 404 6.04 5.25 10.56
N SER A 405 5.62 5.85 9.43
CA SER A 405 5.45 5.08 8.19
C SER A 405 6.82 4.57 7.70
N GLY A 406 6.93 3.27 7.41
CA GLY A 406 8.19 2.64 7.00
C GLY A 406 9.31 2.71 8.04
N TYR A 407 8.97 2.82 9.34
CA TYR A 407 9.93 3.05 10.42
C TYR A 407 11.14 2.11 10.41
N SER A 408 10.90 0.80 10.24
CA SER A 408 11.94 -0.24 10.23
C SER A 408 12.57 -0.52 8.87
N ASN A 409 12.22 0.22 7.80
CA ASN A 409 12.75 -0.05 6.46
C ASN A 409 14.25 0.14 6.48
N THR A 410 15.05 -0.84 6.03
CA THR A 410 16.51 -0.72 5.95
C THR A 410 16.93 -0.61 4.49
N THR A 411 16.65 -1.64 3.70
CA THR A 411 17.06 -1.77 2.29
C THR A 411 15.87 -1.91 1.32
N GLY A 412 14.64 -2.05 1.83
CA GLY A 412 13.43 -2.12 1.01
C GLY A 412 13.29 -0.92 0.07
N TYR A 413 12.79 -1.16 -1.15
CA TYR A 413 12.75 -0.17 -2.23
C TYR A 413 11.39 -0.15 -2.95
N ILE A 414 11.07 0.98 -3.60
CA ILE A 414 9.82 1.20 -4.35
C ILE A 414 8.58 0.96 -3.45
N ASN A 415 8.66 1.32 -2.18
CA ASN A 415 7.52 1.24 -1.28
C ASN A 415 6.75 2.56 -1.25
N SER A 416 5.41 2.49 -1.24
CA SER A 416 4.51 3.63 -1.10
C SER A 416 3.62 3.43 0.13
N PHE A 417 4.02 4.01 1.27
CA PHE A 417 3.32 3.88 2.55
C PHE A 417 2.70 5.22 2.96
N LEU A 418 1.37 5.24 3.07
CA LEU A 418 0.58 6.42 3.42
C LEU A 418 -0.34 6.10 4.61
N GLY A 419 -0.02 6.62 5.79
CA GLY A 419 -0.79 6.43 7.02
C GLY A 419 0.09 6.37 8.27
N TYR A 420 -0.53 6.55 9.44
CA TYR A 420 0.15 6.26 10.71
C TYR A 420 0.59 4.80 10.75
N GLN A 421 1.89 4.56 10.99
CA GLN A 421 2.49 3.23 11.09
C GLN A 421 2.21 2.28 9.89
N SER A 422 1.92 2.82 8.70
CA SER A 422 1.83 1.99 7.50
C SER A 422 3.20 1.40 7.16
N GLY A 423 3.28 0.07 6.99
CA GLY A 423 4.54 -0.63 6.76
C GLY A 423 5.58 -0.49 7.89
N TYR A 424 5.14 -0.30 9.13
CA TYR A 424 6.03 -0.02 10.27
C TYR A 424 7.20 -1.01 10.41
N HIS A 425 6.92 -2.32 10.34
CA HIS A 425 7.93 -3.37 10.47
C HIS A 425 8.60 -3.79 9.15
N ASN A 426 8.35 -3.10 8.03
CA ASN A 426 8.96 -3.45 6.75
C ASN A 426 10.45 -3.25 6.86
N THR A 427 11.27 -4.30 6.66
CA THR A 427 12.73 -4.20 6.70
C THR A 427 13.28 -4.19 5.28
N GLU A 428 12.94 -5.23 4.51
CA GLU A 428 13.50 -5.49 3.18
C GLU A 428 12.42 -5.59 2.10
N GLY A 429 11.14 -5.68 2.50
CA GLY A 429 10.02 -5.79 1.57
C GLY A 429 10.03 -4.65 0.54
N ALA A 430 9.80 -5.01 -0.73
CA ALA A 430 9.92 -4.09 -1.86
C ALA A 430 8.65 -4.05 -2.71
N ALA A 431 8.47 -2.95 -3.44
CA ALA A 431 7.34 -2.74 -4.35
C ALA A 431 5.96 -2.86 -3.68
N ASN A 432 5.84 -2.47 -2.41
CA ASN A 432 4.58 -2.50 -1.67
C ASN A 432 3.85 -1.16 -1.71
N THR A 433 2.52 -1.18 -1.81
CA THR A 433 1.65 0.00 -1.68
C THR A 433 0.72 -0.18 -0.49
N PHE A 434 0.98 0.54 0.61
CA PHE A 434 0.17 0.48 1.84
C PHE A 434 -0.49 1.83 2.12
N ILE A 435 -1.81 1.88 2.14
CA ILE A 435 -2.58 3.12 2.33
C ILE A 435 -3.61 2.90 3.44
N GLY A 436 -3.43 3.54 4.59
CA GLY A 436 -4.31 3.45 5.76
C GLY A 436 -3.54 3.31 7.07
N ASN A 437 -4.21 3.59 8.19
CA ASN A 437 -3.65 3.36 9.52
C ASN A 437 -3.27 1.87 9.68
N ASN A 438 -2.02 1.63 10.05
CA ASN A 438 -1.47 0.30 10.31
C ASN A 438 -1.67 -0.70 9.14
N SER A 439 -1.78 -0.20 7.90
CA SER A 439 -1.81 -1.02 6.70
C SER A 439 -0.44 -1.68 6.50
N GLY A 440 -0.41 -3.01 6.30
CA GLY A 440 0.85 -3.76 6.19
C GLY A 440 1.78 -3.64 7.40
N TYR A 441 1.24 -3.35 8.59
CA TYR A 441 2.03 -3.01 9.79
C TYR A 441 3.12 -4.03 10.15
N ASN A 442 2.82 -5.34 10.11
CA ASN A 442 3.77 -6.41 10.43
C ASN A 442 4.56 -6.94 9.22
N ASN A 443 4.41 -6.33 8.02
CA ASN A 443 5.13 -6.80 6.84
C ASN A 443 6.61 -6.63 7.10
N THR A 444 7.43 -7.68 7.00
CA THR A 444 8.88 -7.62 7.20
C THR A 444 9.59 -7.67 5.86
N THR A 445 9.42 -8.78 5.13
CA THR A 445 10.09 -9.06 3.86
C THR A 445 9.13 -9.21 2.68
N GLY A 446 7.82 -9.35 2.92
CA GLY A 446 6.83 -9.53 1.86
C GLY A 446 6.86 -8.40 0.83
N GLY A 447 6.90 -8.75 -0.45
CA GLY A 447 6.95 -7.81 -1.58
C GLY A 447 5.71 -7.80 -2.46
N LEU A 448 5.60 -6.78 -3.32
CA LEU A 448 4.55 -6.66 -4.35
C LEU A 448 3.12 -6.64 -3.79
N ASN A 449 2.92 -6.24 -2.54
CA ASN A 449 1.60 -6.20 -1.90
C ASN A 449 0.92 -4.83 -2.08
N THR A 450 -0.38 -4.81 -2.35
CA THR A 450 -1.21 -3.61 -2.36
C THR A 450 -2.27 -3.71 -1.28
N PHE A 451 -2.09 -2.98 -0.17
CA PHE A 451 -3.02 -2.95 0.95
C PHE A 451 -3.61 -1.54 1.12
N ILE A 452 -4.93 -1.43 1.04
CA ILE A 452 -5.65 -0.16 1.13
C ILE A 452 -6.80 -0.32 2.14
N GLY A 453 -6.81 0.49 3.19
CA GLY A 453 -7.79 0.46 4.28
C GLY A 453 -7.12 0.36 5.65
N ASP A 454 -7.85 0.78 6.70
CA ASP A 454 -7.40 0.63 8.09
C ASP A 454 -7.12 -0.85 8.39
N ARG A 455 -5.88 -1.12 8.81
CA ARG A 455 -5.36 -2.44 9.15
C ARG A 455 -5.52 -3.48 8.02
N SER A 456 -5.55 -3.03 6.77
CA SER A 456 -5.50 -3.94 5.61
C SER A 456 -4.14 -4.64 5.58
N GLY A 457 -4.12 -5.97 5.46
CA GLY A 457 -2.89 -6.76 5.46
C GLY A 457 -2.03 -6.63 6.74
N ASN A 458 -2.62 -6.22 7.87
CA ASN A 458 -1.88 -5.84 9.08
C ASN A 458 -0.93 -6.93 9.61
N GLY A 459 -1.34 -8.19 9.55
CA GLY A 459 -0.59 -9.35 10.01
C GLY A 459 0.22 -10.06 8.93
N ASN A 460 0.30 -9.51 7.71
CA ASN A 460 1.19 -10.03 6.68
C ASN A 460 2.63 -9.86 7.14
N THR A 461 3.42 -10.93 7.19
CA THR A 461 4.85 -10.87 7.52
C THR A 461 5.69 -11.06 6.25
N GLU A 462 5.43 -12.14 5.52
CA GLU A 462 6.25 -12.57 4.38
C GLU A 462 5.44 -12.75 3.09
N GLY A 463 4.10 -12.76 3.17
CA GLY A 463 3.25 -13.00 2.00
C GLY A 463 3.48 -11.97 0.89
N GLU A 464 3.47 -12.42 -0.36
CA GLU A 464 3.77 -11.60 -1.54
C GLU A 464 2.58 -11.49 -2.50
N LYS A 465 2.59 -10.46 -3.35
CA LYS A 465 1.64 -10.27 -4.45
C LYS A 465 0.17 -10.26 -4.01
N ASN A 466 -0.11 -9.87 -2.78
CA ASN A 466 -1.47 -9.79 -2.25
C ASN A 466 -2.10 -8.43 -2.60
N THR A 467 -3.37 -8.44 -3.01
CA THR A 467 -4.18 -7.24 -3.20
C THR A 467 -5.30 -7.22 -2.17
N SER A 468 -5.37 -6.20 -1.33
CA SER A 468 -6.33 -6.10 -0.23
C SER A 468 -6.93 -4.70 -0.14
N LEU A 469 -8.25 -4.58 -0.27
CA LEU A 469 -8.97 -3.31 -0.20
C LEU A 469 -10.17 -3.41 0.76
N GLY A 470 -10.09 -2.73 1.90
CA GLY A 470 -11.15 -2.70 2.91
C GLY A 470 -10.65 -2.60 4.36
N TYR A 471 -11.57 -2.30 5.27
CA TYR A 471 -11.27 -2.35 6.71
C TYR A 471 -10.96 -3.79 7.13
N LYS A 472 -9.75 -4.01 7.65
CA LYS A 472 -9.25 -5.33 8.09
C LYS A 472 -9.42 -6.44 7.04
N SER A 473 -9.33 -6.10 5.75
CA SER A 473 -9.19 -7.13 4.70
C SER A 473 -7.78 -7.73 4.78
N ALA A 474 -7.65 -9.05 4.56
CA ALA A 474 -6.40 -9.79 4.74
C ALA A 474 -5.72 -9.55 6.11
N PHE A 475 -6.49 -9.29 7.18
CA PHE A 475 -5.96 -8.77 8.45
C PHE A 475 -4.89 -9.66 9.08
N ALA A 476 -5.07 -10.98 9.07
CA ALA A 476 -4.11 -11.96 9.57
C ALA A 476 -3.65 -12.89 8.44
N ASN A 477 -3.29 -12.30 7.30
CA ASN A 477 -2.68 -13.01 6.17
C ASN A 477 -1.18 -13.25 6.40
N LEU A 478 -0.79 -14.14 7.32
CA LEU A 478 0.61 -14.25 7.80
C LEU A 478 1.63 -14.46 6.66
N THR A 479 1.50 -15.58 5.95
CA THR A 479 2.41 -16.01 4.87
C THR A 479 1.74 -16.17 3.51
N GLY A 480 0.41 -16.04 3.45
CA GLY A 480 -0.35 -16.31 2.23
C GLY A 480 0.02 -15.34 1.11
N SER A 481 0.22 -15.87 -0.09
CA SER A 481 0.63 -15.12 -1.28
C SER A 481 -0.40 -15.18 -2.41
N GLU A 482 -0.35 -14.21 -3.31
CA GLU A 482 -1.22 -14.12 -4.50
C GLU A 482 -2.73 -14.06 -4.16
N ASN A 483 -3.09 -13.52 -2.98
CA ASN A 483 -4.48 -13.41 -2.55
C ASN A 483 -5.10 -12.06 -2.96
N VAL A 484 -6.39 -12.10 -3.32
CA VAL A 484 -7.21 -10.90 -3.60
C VAL A 484 -8.31 -10.82 -2.56
N SER A 485 -8.36 -9.73 -1.78
CA SER A 485 -9.41 -9.47 -0.80
C SER A 485 -10.03 -8.09 -1.00
N LEU A 486 -11.36 -8.05 -1.12
CA LEU A 486 -12.12 -6.82 -1.34
C LEU A 486 -13.36 -6.80 -0.44
N GLY A 487 -13.38 -5.88 0.53
CA GLY A 487 -14.52 -5.68 1.42
C GLY A 487 -14.16 -5.76 2.91
N TYR A 488 -15.13 -5.44 3.76
CA TYR A 488 -14.97 -5.48 5.21
C TYR A 488 -14.65 -6.91 5.67
N LYS A 489 -13.48 -7.10 6.29
CA LYS A 489 -13.00 -8.39 6.81
C LYS A 489 -13.01 -9.54 5.79
N ALA A 490 -12.87 -9.26 4.50
CA ALA A 490 -12.59 -10.31 3.51
C ALA A 490 -11.22 -10.94 3.81
N LEU A 491 -11.08 -12.27 3.75
CA LEU A 491 -9.83 -12.98 4.04
C LEU A 491 -9.22 -12.64 5.42
N TYR A 492 -10.06 -12.42 6.44
CA TYR A 492 -9.60 -11.91 7.73
C TYR A 492 -8.54 -12.78 8.42
N TYR A 493 -8.73 -14.11 8.42
CA TYR A 493 -7.72 -15.09 8.81
C TYR A 493 -7.34 -15.90 7.59
N ASN A 494 -6.11 -15.78 7.11
CA ASN A 494 -5.64 -16.51 5.93
C ASN A 494 -4.18 -16.96 6.11
N THR A 495 -3.83 -18.20 5.80
CA THR A 495 -2.42 -18.55 5.52
C THR A 495 -2.21 -19.28 4.20
N GLY A 496 -3.29 -19.50 3.44
CA GLY A 496 -3.22 -20.14 2.12
C GLY A 496 -3.05 -19.14 0.97
N ASP A 497 -2.70 -19.68 -0.19
CA ASP A 497 -2.34 -18.92 -1.39
C ASP A 497 -3.47 -18.86 -2.42
N LYS A 498 -3.39 -17.87 -3.32
CA LYS A 498 -4.23 -17.77 -4.54
C LYS A 498 -5.74 -17.70 -4.27
N ASN A 499 -6.14 -17.18 -3.11
CA ASN A 499 -7.54 -17.05 -2.77
C ASN A 499 -8.10 -15.69 -3.23
N THR A 500 -9.28 -15.70 -3.82
CA THR A 500 -10.04 -14.51 -4.19
C THR A 500 -11.27 -14.39 -3.28
N ALA A 501 -11.37 -13.33 -2.50
CA ALA A 501 -12.50 -13.06 -1.61
C ALA A 501 -13.06 -11.65 -1.83
N THR A 502 -14.32 -11.57 -2.25
CA THR A 502 -15.01 -10.32 -2.56
C THR A 502 -16.34 -10.27 -1.79
N GLY A 503 -16.55 -9.23 -0.97
CA GLY A 503 -17.74 -9.05 -0.15
C GLY A 503 -17.46 -9.00 1.35
N PHE A 504 -18.50 -8.69 2.12
CA PHE A 504 -18.42 -8.64 3.59
C PHE A 504 -18.14 -10.03 4.16
N ALA A 505 -17.04 -10.17 4.90
CA ALA A 505 -16.61 -11.42 5.53
C ALA A 505 -16.57 -12.62 4.56
N ALA A 506 -16.30 -12.39 3.29
CA ALA A 506 -16.01 -13.45 2.33
C ALA A 506 -14.70 -14.14 2.72
N LEU A 507 -14.69 -15.48 2.72
CA LEU A 507 -13.54 -16.30 3.12
C LEU A 507 -12.94 -15.88 4.47
N TYR A 508 -13.79 -15.66 5.47
CA TYR A 508 -13.40 -15.03 6.74
C TYR A 508 -12.35 -15.84 7.53
N LYS A 509 -12.49 -17.17 7.56
CA LYS A 509 -11.56 -18.09 8.23
C LYS A 509 -11.01 -19.11 7.24
N ASN A 510 -9.81 -18.86 6.75
CA ASN A 510 -9.04 -19.77 5.92
C ASN A 510 -7.72 -20.16 6.59
N SER A 511 -7.59 -21.37 7.12
CA SER A 511 -6.33 -21.73 7.81
C SER A 511 -5.23 -22.03 6.81
N SER A 512 -5.46 -22.84 5.77
CA SER A 512 -4.45 -23.21 4.77
C SER A 512 -5.04 -23.50 3.38
N GLY A 513 -6.32 -23.21 3.15
CA GLY A 513 -6.97 -23.50 1.88
C GLY A 513 -6.42 -22.64 0.75
N GLU A 514 -6.24 -23.24 -0.43
CA GLU A 514 -5.65 -22.54 -1.58
C GLU A 514 -6.62 -22.47 -2.77
N SER A 515 -6.41 -21.50 -3.65
CA SER A 515 -7.12 -21.39 -4.93
C SER A 515 -8.65 -21.33 -4.78
N ASN A 516 -9.16 -20.75 -3.68
CA ASN A 516 -10.59 -20.59 -3.46
C ASN A 516 -11.12 -19.27 -4.02
N THR A 517 -12.33 -19.28 -4.57
CA THR A 517 -13.05 -18.08 -5.03
C THR A 517 -14.32 -17.90 -4.19
N ALA A 518 -14.40 -16.82 -3.42
CA ALA A 518 -15.54 -16.44 -2.61
C ALA A 518 -16.07 -15.07 -3.03
N ASN A 519 -17.32 -14.99 -3.48
CA ASN A 519 -17.98 -13.75 -3.89
C ASN A 519 -19.37 -13.64 -3.27
N GLY A 520 -19.54 -12.73 -2.32
CA GLY A 520 -20.80 -12.43 -1.65
C GLY A 520 -20.68 -12.27 -0.14
N TYR A 521 -21.76 -11.87 0.51
CA TYR A 521 -21.84 -11.76 1.97
C TYR A 521 -21.65 -13.14 2.62
N GLY A 522 -20.57 -13.30 3.39
CA GLY A 522 -20.26 -14.55 4.08
C GLY A 522 -20.06 -15.76 3.16
N ALA A 523 -19.73 -15.55 1.87
CA ALA A 523 -19.38 -16.64 0.97
C ALA A 523 -18.12 -17.36 1.49
N LEU A 524 -18.15 -18.69 1.58
CA LEU A 524 -17.06 -19.53 2.08
C LEU A 524 -16.54 -19.07 3.46
N TYR A 525 -17.44 -18.64 4.36
CA TYR A 525 -17.09 -18.00 5.63
C TYR A 525 -16.11 -18.82 6.48
N LEU A 526 -16.35 -20.13 6.60
CA LEU A 526 -15.42 -21.10 7.17
C LEU A 526 -14.79 -21.91 6.02
N ASN A 527 -13.47 -22.08 6.05
CA ASN A 527 -12.71 -22.99 5.20
C ASN A 527 -11.35 -23.30 5.82
N LEU A 528 -11.23 -24.27 6.72
CA LEU A 528 -9.96 -24.53 7.41
C LEU A 528 -8.85 -24.91 6.41
N SER A 529 -9.03 -25.92 5.58
CA SER A 529 -8.00 -26.39 4.64
C SER A 529 -8.51 -26.73 3.24
N GLY A 530 -9.78 -26.41 2.95
CA GLY A 530 -10.39 -26.73 1.66
C GLY A 530 -9.74 -25.94 0.51
N HIS A 531 -9.53 -26.55 -0.64
CA HIS A 531 -8.92 -25.92 -1.81
C HIS A 531 -9.79 -26.05 -3.06
N SER A 532 -9.54 -25.16 -4.04
CA SER A 532 -10.22 -25.17 -5.33
C SER A 532 -11.75 -25.01 -5.25
N ASN A 533 -12.27 -24.34 -4.21
CA ASN A 533 -13.70 -24.15 -4.02
C ASN A 533 -14.18 -22.83 -4.65
N VAL A 534 -15.35 -22.87 -5.29
CA VAL A 534 -16.05 -21.70 -5.84
C VAL A 534 -17.34 -21.48 -5.05
N ALA A 535 -17.47 -20.33 -4.39
CA ALA A 535 -18.64 -19.91 -3.64
C ALA A 535 -19.10 -18.54 -4.14
N VAL A 536 -20.26 -18.49 -4.82
CA VAL A 536 -20.83 -17.27 -5.38
C VAL A 536 -22.26 -17.11 -4.90
N GLY A 537 -22.53 -16.07 -4.10
CA GLY A 537 -23.82 -15.80 -3.49
C GLY A 537 -23.72 -15.62 -1.98
N ALA A 538 -24.73 -14.99 -1.38
CA ALA A 538 -24.77 -14.80 0.07
C ALA A 538 -24.83 -16.15 0.79
N MET A 539 -23.91 -16.36 1.74
CA MET A 539 -23.76 -17.58 2.52
C MET A 539 -23.59 -18.87 1.69
N ALA A 540 -23.13 -18.75 0.44
CA ALA A 540 -22.72 -19.93 -0.33
C ALA A 540 -21.54 -20.61 0.38
N LEU A 541 -21.63 -21.93 0.59
CA LEU A 541 -20.58 -22.75 1.19
C LEU A 541 -20.12 -22.28 2.58
N TYR A 542 -21.05 -21.81 3.40
CA TYR A 542 -20.77 -21.10 4.66
C TYR A 542 -19.97 -21.91 5.71
N ASN A 543 -20.23 -23.21 5.87
CA ASN A 543 -19.64 -24.07 6.91
C ASN A 543 -18.56 -25.05 6.42
N ASN A 544 -17.90 -24.79 5.29
CA ASN A 544 -16.85 -25.69 4.78
C ASN A 544 -15.69 -25.81 5.76
N THR A 545 -15.26 -27.02 6.09
CA THR A 545 -14.08 -27.20 6.96
C THR A 545 -12.88 -27.61 6.13
N VAL A 546 -12.96 -28.74 5.42
CA VAL A 546 -11.80 -29.33 4.73
C VAL A 546 -12.09 -29.81 3.31
N ALA A 547 -13.32 -29.67 2.83
CA ALA A 547 -13.70 -30.21 1.53
C ALA A 547 -13.17 -29.36 0.36
N ASN A 548 -12.96 -30.04 -0.77
CA ASN A 548 -12.31 -29.51 -1.96
C ASN A 548 -13.19 -29.66 -3.21
N ASP A 549 -12.82 -28.92 -4.25
CA ASP A 549 -13.39 -29.01 -5.60
C ASP A 549 -14.92 -28.78 -5.62
N LEU A 550 -15.40 -27.84 -4.81
CA LEU A 550 -16.81 -27.50 -4.70
C LEU A 550 -17.21 -26.35 -5.63
N VAL A 551 -18.40 -26.44 -6.21
CA VAL A 551 -19.04 -25.33 -6.91
C VAL A 551 -20.35 -25.03 -6.20
N ALA A 552 -20.46 -23.86 -5.56
CA ALA A 552 -21.64 -23.39 -4.85
C ALA A 552 -22.06 -22.02 -5.42
N ILE A 553 -23.07 -22.00 -6.29
CA ILE A 553 -23.57 -20.78 -6.93
C ILE A 553 -25.04 -20.59 -6.57
N GLY A 554 -25.33 -19.59 -5.73
CA GLY A 554 -26.67 -19.29 -5.24
C GLY A 554 -26.67 -18.96 -3.74
N ASN A 555 -27.72 -18.28 -3.29
CA ASN A 555 -27.89 -18.01 -1.87
C ASN A 555 -28.02 -19.32 -1.09
N SER A 556 -27.14 -19.51 -0.10
CA SER A 556 -27.06 -20.70 0.75
C SER A 556 -26.90 -22.04 0.00
N ALA A 557 -26.32 -22.04 -1.21
CA ALA A 557 -25.90 -23.29 -1.85
C ALA A 557 -24.79 -23.96 -1.02
N LEU A 558 -24.87 -25.27 -0.78
CA LEU A 558 -23.92 -26.03 0.06
C LEU A 558 -23.68 -25.46 1.48
N TYR A 559 -24.67 -24.80 2.07
CA TYR A 559 -24.51 -24.06 3.33
C TYR A 559 -23.89 -24.88 4.49
N SER A 560 -24.31 -26.13 4.66
CA SER A 560 -23.89 -27.01 5.77
C SER A 560 -22.76 -27.98 5.43
N ASN A 561 -22.14 -27.88 4.24
CA ASN A 561 -21.09 -28.80 3.80
C ASN A 561 -19.87 -28.71 4.70
N THR A 562 -19.43 -29.82 5.29
CA THR A 562 -18.23 -29.86 6.13
C THR A 562 -17.08 -30.59 5.44
N ILE A 563 -17.30 -31.85 5.02
CA ILE A 563 -16.25 -32.73 4.48
C ILE A 563 -16.56 -33.31 3.09
N GLY A 564 -17.78 -33.11 2.58
CA GLY A 564 -18.19 -33.63 1.28
C GLY A 564 -17.53 -32.89 0.11
N SER A 565 -16.65 -33.55 -0.64
CA SER A 565 -15.89 -32.97 -1.77
C SER A 565 -16.55 -33.22 -3.14
N LYS A 566 -16.13 -32.45 -4.15
CA LYS A 566 -16.53 -32.59 -5.57
C LYS A 566 -18.03 -32.47 -5.83
N ASN A 567 -18.73 -31.66 -5.04
CA ASN A 567 -20.15 -31.37 -5.25
C ASN A 567 -20.33 -30.10 -6.09
N THR A 568 -21.28 -30.15 -7.02
CA THR A 568 -21.75 -28.99 -7.78
C THR A 568 -23.17 -28.64 -7.35
N ALA A 569 -23.37 -27.44 -6.81
CA ALA A 569 -24.65 -26.90 -6.33
C ALA A 569 -24.91 -25.54 -6.99
N ILE A 570 -25.90 -25.48 -7.88
CA ILE A 570 -26.28 -24.25 -8.59
C ILE A 570 -27.77 -23.98 -8.35
N GLY A 571 -28.08 -22.96 -7.56
CA GLY A 571 -29.45 -22.56 -7.21
C GLY A 571 -29.60 -22.22 -5.72
N HIS A 572 -30.69 -21.53 -5.38
CA HIS A 572 -31.00 -21.21 -3.98
C HIS A 572 -31.22 -22.50 -3.18
N GLN A 573 -30.46 -22.65 -2.08
CA GLN A 573 -30.52 -23.81 -1.17
C GLN A 573 -30.34 -25.17 -1.87
N SER A 574 -29.66 -25.21 -3.02
CA SER A 574 -29.20 -26.46 -3.62
C SER A 574 -28.16 -27.11 -2.69
N LEU A 575 -28.30 -28.42 -2.41
CA LEU A 575 -27.42 -29.16 -1.50
C LEU A 575 -27.27 -28.55 -0.08
N TYR A 576 -28.28 -27.84 0.41
CA TYR A 576 -28.20 -27.03 1.65
C TYR A 576 -27.70 -27.81 2.89
N ASN A 577 -28.23 -29.02 3.14
CA ASN A 577 -27.89 -29.83 4.33
C ASN A 577 -26.79 -30.86 4.09
N ASN A 578 -26.08 -30.83 2.95
CA ASN A 578 -24.97 -31.77 2.70
C ASN A 578 -23.94 -31.67 3.80
N THR A 579 -23.56 -32.77 4.45
CA THR A 579 -22.52 -32.77 5.48
C THR A 579 -21.27 -33.51 4.98
N SER A 580 -21.44 -34.73 4.48
CA SER A 580 -20.34 -35.59 3.99
C SER A 580 -20.55 -36.20 2.59
N GLY A 581 -21.72 -36.00 1.99
CA GLY A 581 -22.00 -36.50 0.64
C GLY A 581 -21.03 -35.92 -0.39
N ARG A 582 -20.58 -36.75 -1.34
CA ARG A 582 -19.56 -36.40 -2.34
C ARG A 582 -20.01 -36.72 -3.75
N GLU A 583 -19.41 -36.02 -4.72
CA GLU A 583 -19.62 -36.24 -6.15
C GLU A 583 -21.11 -36.12 -6.57
N ASN A 584 -21.84 -35.20 -5.93
CA ASN A 584 -23.22 -34.88 -6.27
C ASN A 584 -23.31 -33.64 -7.19
N THR A 585 -24.25 -33.67 -8.14
CA THR A 585 -24.60 -32.52 -8.99
C THR A 585 -26.04 -32.11 -8.72
N ALA A 586 -26.27 -30.89 -8.28
CA ALA A 586 -27.59 -30.36 -7.93
C ALA A 586 -27.81 -28.97 -8.55
N THR A 587 -28.67 -28.89 -9.56
CA THR A 587 -28.98 -27.64 -10.28
C THR A 587 -30.47 -27.34 -10.21
N GLY A 588 -30.87 -26.26 -9.54
CA GLY A 588 -32.25 -25.88 -9.34
C GLY A 588 -32.53 -25.30 -7.95
N TYR A 589 -33.74 -24.77 -7.77
CA TYR A 589 -34.21 -24.33 -6.45
C TYR A 589 -34.44 -25.55 -5.56
N GLN A 590 -33.74 -25.60 -4.42
CA GLN A 590 -33.82 -26.68 -3.43
C GLN A 590 -33.60 -28.10 -4.01
N SER A 591 -32.81 -28.24 -5.07
CA SER A 591 -32.40 -29.58 -5.54
C SER A 591 -31.45 -30.23 -4.51
N LEU A 592 -31.66 -31.51 -4.22
CA LEU A 592 -30.89 -32.27 -3.24
C LEU A 592 -30.79 -31.65 -1.83
N ASN A 593 -31.79 -30.85 -1.42
CA ASN A 593 -31.72 -29.97 -0.25
C ASN A 593 -31.34 -30.70 1.07
N SER A 594 -31.87 -31.89 1.29
CA SER A 594 -31.71 -32.65 2.54
C SER A 594 -30.58 -33.67 2.54
N ASN A 595 -29.76 -33.75 1.46
CA ASN A 595 -28.70 -34.75 1.35
C ASN A 595 -27.78 -34.62 2.56
N THR A 596 -27.47 -35.70 3.27
CA THR A 596 -26.51 -35.67 4.39
C THR A 596 -25.22 -36.36 3.97
N SER A 597 -25.30 -37.62 3.55
CA SER A 597 -24.15 -38.44 3.16
C SER A 597 -24.32 -39.18 1.82
N GLY A 598 -25.41 -38.94 1.08
CA GLY A 598 -25.62 -39.53 -0.24
C GLY A 598 -24.53 -39.13 -1.24
N ILE A 599 -24.16 -40.05 -2.12
CA ILE A 599 -23.05 -39.91 -3.09
C ILE A 599 -23.50 -40.16 -4.53
N PHE A 600 -22.81 -39.57 -5.51
CA PHE A 600 -23.06 -39.80 -6.94
C PHE A 600 -24.51 -39.53 -7.38
N ASN A 601 -25.17 -38.54 -6.78
CA ASN A 601 -26.51 -38.15 -7.20
C ASN A 601 -26.48 -36.99 -8.20
N THR A 602 -27.32 -37.06 -9.24
CA THR A 602 -27.57 -35.97 -10.19
C THR A 602 -29.02 -35.50 -10.03
N ALA A 603 -29.25 -34.25 -9.63
CA ALA A 603 -30.55 -33.65 -9.42
C ALA A 603 -30.67 -32.32 -10.17
N ILE A 604 -31.47 -32.29 -11.24
CA ILE A 604 -31.65 -31.12 -12.08
C ILE A 604 -33.14 -30.78 -12.14
N GLY A 605 -33.53 -29.64 -11.58
CA GLY A 605 -34.92 -29.20 -11.49
C GLY A 605 -35.30 -28.63 -10.12
N HIS A 606 -36.49 -28.04 -10.04
CA HIS A 606 -37.06 -27.55 -8.78
C HIS A 606 -37.42 -28.73 -7.87
N GLN A 607 -36.83 -28.79 -6.68
CA GLN A 607 -37.08 -29.84 -5.66
C GLN A 607 -36.86 -31.28 -6.15
N SER A 608 -35.98 -31.49 -7.13
CA SER A 608 -35.53 -32.83 -7.51
C SER A 608 -34.68 -33.44 -6.39
N LEU A 609 -34.96 -34.70 -6.01
CA LEU A 609 -34.29 -35.39 -4.89
C LEU A 609 -34.28 -34.60 -3.55
N TYR A 610 -35.31 -33.79 -3.30
CA TYR A 610 -35.38 -32.84 -2.18
C TYR A 610 -35.09 -33.47 -0.80
N SER A 611 -35.65 -34.64 -0.50
CA SER A 611 -35.58 -35.32 0.79
C SER A 611 -34.47 -36.38 0.90
N ASN A 612 -33.59 -36.52 -0.11
CA ASN A 612 -32.54 -37.54 -0.08
C ASN A 612 -31.68 -37.33 1.15
N THR A 613 -31.39 -38.37 1.93
CA THR A 613 -30.50 -38.27 3.09
C THR A 613 -29.21 -39.04 2.79
N THR A 614 -29.31 -40.35 2.59
CA THR A 614 -28.16 -41.24 2.38
C THR A 614 -28.20 -42.00 1.05
N GLY A 615 -29.29 -41.91 0.28
CA GLY A 615 -29.41 -42.56 -1.02
C GLY A 615 -28.31 -42.12 -1.99
N GLY A 616 -27.72 -43.07 -2.72
CA GLY A 616 -26.64 -42.80 -3.67
C GLY A 616 -26.92 -43.34 -5.07
N TYR A 617 -26.16 -42.86 -6.05
CA TYR A 617 -26.27 -43.26 -7.46
C TYR A 617 -27.64 -42.96 -8.10
N ASN A 618 -28.34 -41.90 -7.66
CA ASN A 618 -29.63 -41.52 -8.23
C ASN A 618 -29.50 -40.43 -9.30
N THR A 619 -30.33 -40.48 -10.34
CA THR A 619 -30.46 -39.45 -11.38
C THR A 619 -31.90 -38.94 -11.42
N ALA A 620 -32.15 -37.69 -11.03
CA ALA A 620 -33.45 -37.03 -11.06
C ALA A 620 -33.41 -35.78 -11.95
N LEU A 621 -34.16 -35.78 -13.06
CA LEU A 621 -34.26 -34.68 -14.00
C LEU A 621 -35.72 -34.26 -14.17
N GLY A 622 -36.11 -33.10 -13.64
CA GLY A 622 -37.48 -32.59 -13.69
C GLY A 622 -37.94 -31.92 -12.40
N HIS A 623 -39.10 -31.26 -12.45
CA HIS A 623 -39.72 -30.70 -11.25
C HIS A 623 -40.24 -31.83 -10.35
N GLN A 624 -39.77 -31.85 -9.09
CA GLN A 624 -40.14 -32.85 -8.09
C GLN A 624 -39.92 -34.31 -8.52
N SER A 625 -38.99 -34.57 -9.44
CA SER A 625 -38.55 -35.94 -9.73
C SER A 625 -37.83 -36.52 -8.52
N LEU A 626 -38.22 -37.74 -8.12
CA LEU A 626 -37.63 -38.46 -6.99
C LEU A 626 -37.60 -37.66 -5.66
N SER A 627 -38.57 -36.75 -5.46
CA SER A 627 -38.51 -35.71 -4.42
C SER A 627 -38.49 -36.26 -2.99
N LEU A 628 -39.25 -37.32 -2.70
CA LEU A 628 -39.37 -37.88 -1.35
C LEU A 628 -38.35 -38.99 -1.03
N ASN A 629 -37.42 -39.29 -1.96
CA ASN A 629 -36.42 -40.35 -1.75
C ASN A 629 -35.59 -40.03 -0.53
N THR A 630 -35.40 -40.98 0.39
CA THR A 630 -34.60 -40.79 1.59
C THR A 630 -33.32 -41.62 1.50
N THR A 631 -33.45 -42.95 1.39
CA THR A 631 -32.30 -43.87 1.39
C THR A 631 -32.19 -44.74 0.14
N GLY A 632 -33.21 -44.72 -0.74
CA GLY A 632 -33.21 -45.48 -1.99
C GLY A 632 -32.04 -45.09 -2.91
N GLY A 633 -31.39 -46.08 -3.51
CA GLY A 633 -30.24 -45.88 -4.39
C GLY A 633 -30.45 -46.43 -5.81
N TYR A 634 -29.58 -46.05 -6.73
CA TYR A 634 -29.59 -46.52 -8.13
C TYR A 634 -30.90 -46.22 -8.89
N ASN A 635 -31.61 -45.15 -8.53
CA ASN A 635 -32.87 -44.77 -9.19
C ASN A 635 -32.63 -43.73 -10.31
N ILE A 636 -33.33 -43.87 -11.43
CA ILE A 636 -33.39 -42.89 -12.53
C ILE A 636 -34.83 -42.37 -12.62
N ALA A 637 -35.03 -41.06 -12.54
CA ALA A 637 -36.33 -40.40 -12.62
C ALA A 637 -36.24 -39.18 -13.56
N VAL A 638 -36.86 -39.25 -14.73
CA VAL A 638 -36.82 -38.20 -15.75
C VAL A 638 -38.24 -37.78 -16.11
N GLY A 639 -38.63 -36.56 -15.77
CA GLY A 639 -39.98 -36.03 -16.00
C GLY A 639 -40.54 -35.26 -14.80
N PHE A 640 -41.68 -34.60 -15.00
CA PHE A 640 -42.41 -33.94 -13.91
C PHE A 640 -43.00 -34.99 -12.97
N GLN A 641 -42.64 -34.92 -11.68
CA GLN A 641 -43.10 -35.84 -10.63
C GLN A 641 -42.88 -37.33 -10.95
N SER A 642 -41.86 -37.68 -11.75
CA SER A 642 -41.47 -39.07 -11.96
C SER A 642 -40.87 -39.65 -10.67
N ASN A 643 -41.30 -40.85 -10.30
CA ASN A 643 -40.93 -41.56 -9.08
C ASN A 643 -40.97 -40.69 -7.79
N ASN A 644 -41.94 -39.76 -7.72
CA ASN A 644 -41.95 -38.68 -6.73
C ASN A 644 -42.03 -39.17 -5.27
N SER A 645 -42.79 -40.24 -5.02
CA SER A 645 -43.10 -40.74 -3.67
C SER A 645 -42.10 -41.77 -3.14
N ASN A 646 -41.03 -42.08 -3.89
CA ASN A 646 -40.07 -43.10 -3.49
C ASN A 646 -39.47 -42.72 -2.16
N THR A 647 -39.31 -43.65 -1.23
CA THR A 647 -38.64 -43.40 0.05
C THR A 647 -37.37 -44.25 0.14
N THR A 648 -37.51 -45.58 0.03
CA THR A 648 -36.40 -46.53 0.19
C THR A 648 -36.20 -47.47 -1.01
N GLY A 649 -37.13 -47.45 -1.99
CA GLY A 649 -37.03 -48.29 -3.19
C GLY A 649 -35.76 -48.01 -4.00
N SER A 650 -35.13 -49.07 -4.52
CA SER A 650 -33.85 -48.98 -5.21
C SER A 650 -33.88 -49.60 -6.60
N GLY A 651 -33.01 -49.13 -7.51
CA GLY A 651 -32.89 -49.69 -8.85
C GLY A 651 -34.08 -49.41 -9.77
N ASN A 652 -34.87 -48.37 -9.50
CA ASN A 652 -36.03 -48.03 -10.32
C ASN A 652 -35.66 -47.07 -11.47
N ILE A 653 -36.21 -47.29 -12.66
CA ILE A 653 -36.14 -46.39 -13.82
C ILE A 653 -37.54 -45.84 -14.10
N ALA A 654 -37.70 -44.53 -14.10
CA ALA A 654 -38.95 -43.83 -14.34
C ALA A 654 -38.79 -42.65 -15.29
N VAL A 655 -39.18 -42.86 -16.55
CA VAL A 655 -39.06 -41.87 -17.61
C VAL A 655 -40.46 -41.51 -18.12
N GLY A 656 -40.88 -40.25 -17.95
CA GLY A 656 -42.18 -39.74 -18.38
C GLY A 656 -42.88 -38.89 -17.31
N PHE A 657 -43.92 -38.16 -17.72
CA PHE A 657 -44.77 -37.40 -16.80
C PHE A 657 -45.45 -38.35 -15.81
N GLN A 658 -45.22 -38.15 -14.50
CA GLN A 658 -45.80 -38.95 -13.42
C GLN A 658 -45.60 -40.48 -13.56
N SER A 659 -44.54 -40.89 -14.26
CA SER A 659 -44.12 -42.29 -14.36
C SER A 659 -43.67 -42.79 -12.97
N LEU A 660 -44.18 -43.94 -12.53
CA LEU A 660 -43.91 -44.54 -11.22
C LEU A 660 -44.18 -43.61 -10.01
N LYS A 661 -45.08 -42.64 -10.15
CA LYS A 661 -45.26 -41.53 -9.18
C LYS A 661 -45.45 -41.95 -7.72
N ARG A 662 -46.25 -42.98 -7.45
CA ARG A 662 -46.65 -43.40 -6.10
C ARG A 662 -45.79 -44.50 -5.49
N ASN A 663 -44.71 -44.92 -6.15
CA ASN A 663 -43.82 -45.94 -5.59
C ASN A 663 -43.20 -45.43 -4.31
N THR A 664 -43.26 -46.20 -3.23
CA THR A 664 -42.71 -45.85 -1.91
C THR A 664 -41.51 -46.73 -1.57
N THR A 665 -41.64 -48.06 -1.70
CA THR A 665 -40.58 -49.02 -1.34
C THR A 665 -40.26 -50.03 -2.44
N GLY A 666 -41.05 -50.06 -3.52
CA GLY A 666 -40.85 -50.99 -4.64
C GLY A 666 -39.50 -50.77 -5.31
N SER A 667 -38.85 -51.87 -5.73
CA SER A 667 -37.50 -51.87 -6.27
C SER A 667 -37.42 -52.57 -7.63
N TYR A 668 -36.40 -52.23 -8.41
CA TYR A 668 -36.14 -52.85 -9.72
C TYR A 668 -37.29 -52.71 -10.73
N ASN A 669 -38.04 -51.61 -10.67
CA ASN A 669 -39.08 -51.32 -11.65
C ASN A 669 -38.53 -50.50 -12.82
N THR A 670 -38.87 -50.83 -14.06
CA THR A 670 -38.51 -50.07 -15.27
C THR A 670 -39.76 -49.52 -15.93
N THR A 671 -39.86 -48.20 -16.03
CA THR A 671 -41.03 -47.50 -16.55
C THR A 671 -40.63 -46.43 -17.56
N VAL A 672 -41.23 -46.48 -18.75
CA VAL A 672 -41.00 -45.52 -19.83
C VAL A 672 -42.35 -45.19 -20.48
N GLY A 673 -42.84 -43.98 -20.23
CA GLY A 673 -44.14 -43.51 -20.68
C GLY A 673 -44.80 -42.59 -19.64
N GLU A 674 -45.66 -41.70 -20.12
CA GLU A 674 -46.52 -40.90 -19.24
C GLU A 674 -47.51 -41.83 -18.51
N TYR A 675 -47.66 -41.64 -17.19
CA TYR A 675 -48.47 -42.47 -16.28
C TYR A 675 -48.12 -43.96 -16.22
N ALA A 676 -46.99 -44.40 -16.79
CA ALA A 676 -46.55 -45.79 -16.68
C ALA A 676 -46.33 -46.17 -15.20
N LEU A 677 -47.01 -47.22 -14.73
CA LEU A 677 -47.03 -47.67 -13.33
C LEU A 677 -47.27 -46.55 -12.29
N GLN A 678 -48.07 -45.54 -12.62
CA GLN A 678 -48.31 -44.38 -11.75
C GLN A 678 -48.74 -44.77 -10.32
N PHE A 679 -49.54 -45.84 -10.18
CA PHE A 679 -50.15 -46.28 -8.92
C PHE A 679 -49.40 -47.41 -8.20
N ASN A 680 -48.28 -47.90 -8.73
CA ASN A 680 -47.48 -48.91 -8.03
C ASN A 680 -46.92 -48.34 -6.72
N GLU A 681 -47.28 -48.88 -5.56
CA GLU A 681 -46.82 -48.36 -4.25
C GLU A 681 -45.64 -49.16 -3.70
N THR A 682 -45.67 -50.50 -3.78
CA THR A 682 -44.64 -51.38 -3.20
C THR A 682 -44.14 -52.47 -4.16
N GLY A 683 -44.76 -52.60 -5.33
CA GLY A 683 -44.48 -53.67 -6.29
C GLY A 683 -43.08 -53.55 -6.85
N SER A 684 -42.43 -54.69 -7.11
CA SER A 684 -41.02 -54.79 -7.49
C SER A 684 -40.84 -55.66 -8.72
N TYR A 685 -39.72 -55.48 -9.41
CA TYR A 685 -39.35 -56.23 -10.62
C TYR A 685 -40.28 -56.02 -11.81
N ASN A 686 -41.02 -54.92 -11.85
CA ASN A 686 -41.97 -54.67 -12.92
C ASN A 686 -41.36 -53.93 -14.11
N THR A 687 -41.88 -54.16 -15.32
CA THR A 687 -41.52 -53.39 -16.51
C THR A 687 -42.77 -52.81 -17.16
N ALA A 688 -42.83 -51.51 -17.42
CA ALA A 688 -43.94 -50.86 -18.14
C ALA A 688 -43.41 -49.90 -19.21
N LEU A 689 -43.71 -50.19 -20.48
CA LEU A 689 -43.28 -49.41 -21.63
C LEU A 689 -44.49 -48.98 -22.45
N GLY A 690 -44.81 -47.68 -22.43
CA GLY A 690 -45.93 -47.09 -23.16
C GLY A 690 -46.71 -46.08 -22.31
N TYR A 691 -47.51 -45.23 -22.97
CA TYR A 691 -48.45 -44.35 -22.27
C TYR A 691 -49.43 -45.20 -21.46
N ASN A 692 -49.51 -44.90 -20.17
CA ASN A 692 -50.42 -45.51 -19.21
C ASN A 692 -50.31 -47.05 -19.14
N ALA A 693 -49.10 -47.60 -19.40
CA ALA A 693 -48.82 -49.02 -19.24
C ALA A 693 -48.77 -49.39 -17.73
N GLY A 694 -49.43 -50.47 -17.33
CA GLY A 694 -49.48 -50.92 -15.93
C GLY A 694 -50.30 -50.01 -15.01
N TYR A 695 -51.20 -49.17 -15.56
CA TYR A 695 -52.00 -48.21 -14.79
C TYR A 695 -52.95 -48.83 -13.77
N GLN A 696 -53.23 -50.13 -13.89
CA GLN A 696 -54.11 -50.87 -12.98
C GLN A 696 -53.38 -51.53 -11.81
N ASN A 697 -52.08 -51.27 -11.65
CA ASN A 697 -51.29 -51.89 -10.60
C ASN A 697 -51.53 -51.25 -9.22
N TYR A 698 -52.78 -51.27 -8.74
CA TYR A 698 -53.17 -50.80 -7.42
C TYR A 698 -52.69 -51.74 -6.31
N ASP A 699 -52.65 -53.05 -6.60
CA ASP A 699 -52.27 -54.09 -5.66
C ASP A 699 -50.74 -54.31 -5.58
N SER A 700 -49.96 -53.51 -6.32
CA SER A 700 -48.50 -53.59 -6.29
C SER A 700 -47.95 -54.98 -6.69
N TYR A 701 -48.46 -55.53 -7.80
CA TYR A 701 -48.00 -56.77 -8.43
C TYR A 701 -46.47 -56.79 -8.61
N ILE A 702 -45.91 -58.00 -8.63
CA ILE A 702 -44.47 -58.22 -8.74
C ILE A 702 -44.12 -59.00 -10.01
N ASN A 703 -42.94 -58.73 -10.56
CA ASN A 703 -42.42 -59.44 -11.74
C ASN A 703 -43.43 -59.44 -12.92
N ALA A 704 -44.09 -58.30 -13.15
CA ALA A 704 -45.06 -58.12 -14.22
C ALA A 704 -44.51 -57.18 -15.32
N THR A 705 -44.78 -57.51 -16.58
CA THR A 705 -44.32 -56.74 -17.75
C THR A 705 -45.51 -56.25 -18.57
N TRP A 706 -45.57 -54.96 -18.86
CA TRP A 706 -46.57 -54.29 -19.69
C TRP A 706 -45.88 -53.55 -20.84
N ILE A 707 -46.18 -53.93 -22.09
CA ILE A 707 -45.59 -53.28 -23.27
C ILE A 707 -46.71 -52.83 -24.20
N GLY A 708 -46.88 -51.53 -24.38
CA GLY A 708 -47.85 -50.91 -25.27
C GLY A 708 -48.71 -49.82 -24.60
N TYR A 709 -49.42 -49.04 -25.42
CA TYR A 709 -50.43 -48.09 -24.97
C TYR A 709 -51.52 -48.82 -24.15
N ASN A 710 -51.80 -48.36 -22.93
CA ASN A 710 -52.79 -48.95 -22.03
C ASN A 710 -52.61 -50.47 -21.79
N ALA A 711 -51.38 -50.99 -21.89
CA ALA A 711 -51.13 -52.39 -21.58
C ALA A 711 -51.41 -52.67 -20.08
N ALA A 712 -52.23 -53.67 -19.80
CA ALA A 712 -52.69 -54.00 -18.45
C ALA A 712 -52.66 -55.53 -18.20
N SER A 713 -52.43 -55.90 -16.94
CA SER A 713 -52.64 -57.23 -16.35
C SER A 713 -52.88 -57.03 -14.86
N ASN A 714 -53.58 -57.98 -14.25
CA ASN A 714 -53.97 -57.97 -12.85
C ASN A 714 -53.30 -59.10 -12.05
N ASN A 715 -52.08 -59.49 -12.42
CA ASN A 715 -51.38 -60.60 -11.80
C ASN A 715 -49.85 -60.43 -11.80
N SER A 716 -49.23 -61.01 -10.78
CA SER A 716 -47.77 -61.13 -10.68
C SER A 716 -47.24 -62.21 -11.62
N ASN A 717 -45.94 -62.15 -11.98
CA ASN A 717 -45.28 -63.11 -12.86
C ASN A 717 -45.91 -63.23 -14.26
N SER A 718 -46.33 -62.09 -14.83
CA SER A 718 -47.05 -62.04 -16.10
C SER A 718 -46.38 -61.11 -17.12
N VAL A 719 -46.65 -61.37 -18.41
CA VAL A 719 -46.21 -60.50 -19.51
C VAL A 719 -47.43 -60.16 -20.38
N SER A 720 -47.83 -58.90 -20.37
CA SER A 720 -48.83 -58.30 -21.25
C SER A 720 -48.17 -57.50 -22.36
N ILE A 721 -48.41 -57.90 -23.61
CA ILE A 721 -47.98 -57.16 -24.80
C ILE A 721 -49.23 -56.67 -25.53
N GLY A 722 -49.44 -55.36 -25.53
CA GLY A 722 -50.60 -54.71 -26.10
C GLY A 722 -51.75 -54.52 -25.11
N ASN A 723 -52.91 -54.15 -25.66
CA ASN A 723 -54.19 -54.05 -24.96
C ASN A 723 -55.26 -54.80 -25.79
N GLY A 724 -56.54 -54.75 -25.40
CA GLY A 724 -57.65 -55.41 -26.12
C GLY A 724 -57.82 -55.03 -27.60
N ASN A 725 -57.17 -53.95 -28.04
CA ASN A 725 -57.09 -53.54 -29.44
C ASN A 725 -56.05 -54.30 -30.26
N VAL A 726 -55.05 -54.95 -29.65
CA VAL A 726 -53.95 -55.51 -30.44
C VAL A 726 -54.43 -56.76 -31.18
N SER A 727 -54.51 -56.69 -32.50
CA SER A 727 -55.01 -57.78 -33.37
C SER A 727 -53.92 -58.66 -33.95
N TRP A 728 -52.65 -58.27 -33.83
CA TRP A 728 -51.51 -59.02 -34.35
C TRP A 728 -50.23 -58.73 -33.55
N ILE A 729 -49.53 -59.79 -33.14
CA ILE A 729 -48.19 -59.76 -32.55
C ILE A 729 -47.32 -60.68 -33.41
N GLY A 730 -46.27 -60.16 -34.03
CA GLY A 730 -45.49 -60.93 -35.02
C GLY A 730 -43.97 -60.82 -34.90
N GLY A 731 -43.29 -61.76 -35.55
CA GLY A 731 -41.83 -61.87 -35.68
C GLY A 731 -41.43 -62.91 -36.73
N PHE A 732 -40.17 -62.91 -37.17
CA PHE A 732 -39.65 -63.86 -38.17
C PHE A 732 -39.36 -65.27 -37.61
N SER A 733 -39.34 -65.42 -36.28
CA SER A 733 -39.06 -66.68 -35.57
C SER A 733 -40.13 -66.96 -34.51
N THR A 734 -40.33 -68.24 -34.18
CA THR A 734 -41.25 -68.67 -33.10
C THR A 734 -40.67 -68.43 -31.71
N TRP A 735 -41.50 -68.55 -30.67
CA TRP A 735 -41.05 -68.48 -29.28
C TRP A 735 -40.28 -69.75 -28.92
N HIS A 736 -39.10 -69.62 -28.33
CA HIS A 736 -38.29 -70.77 -27.87
C HIS A 736 -38.48 -70.97 -26.36
N ILE A 737 -38.64 -72.22 -25.93
CA ILE A 737 -38.71 -72.63 -24.52
C ILE A 737 -37.40 -73.34 -24.14
N MET A 738 -36.72 -72.87 -23.09
CA MET A 738 -35.49 -73.53 -22.60
C MET A 738 -35.82 -74.86 -21.92
N GLY A 739 -35.13 -75.96 -22.28
CA GLY A 739 -35.53 -77.28 -21.79
C GLY A 739 -34.50 -78.41 -21.92
N GLY A 740 -33.20 -78.11 -21.85
CA GLY A 740 -32.14 -79.12 -21.89
C GLY A 740 -32.20 -80.11 -20.71
N LYS A 741 -31.66 -81.32 -20.89
CA LYS A 741 -31.68 -82.41 -19.87
C LYS A 741 -31.12 -81.97 -18.52
N THR A 742 -30.08 -81.15 -18.51
CA THR A 742 -29.42 -80.66 -17.29
C THR A 742 -30.27 -79.69 -16.48
N ALA A 743 -31.28 -79.07 -17.08
CA ALA A 743 -32.18 -78.13 -16.42
C ALA A 743 -33.49 -78.79 -15.93
N LYS A 744 -33.69 -80.09 -16.15
CA LYS A 744 -34.92 -80.84 -15.82
C LYS A 744 -34.62 -81.96 -14.82
N ASN A 745 -35.50 -82.15 -13.83
CA ASN A 745 -35.43 -83.23 -12.83
C ASN A 745 -36.71 -84.09 -12.90
N ASN A 746 -36.68 -85.31 -12.34
CA ASN A 746 -37.81 -86.24 -12.32
C ASN A 746 -38.45 -86.48 -13.70
N ILE A 747 -37.63 -86.61 -14.75
CA ILE A 747 -38.12 -86.87 -16.11
C ILE A 747 -38.78 -88.25 -16.15
N LYS A 748 -40.08 -88.28 -16.42
CA LYS A 748 -40.92 -89.48 -16.56
C LYS A 748 -41.68 -89.44 -17.89
N GLU A 749 -42.06 -90.60 -18.40
CA GLU A 749 -42.86 -90.74 -19.62
C GLU A 749 -44.36 -90.86 -19.27
N ASP A 750 -44.91 -89.87 -18.57
CA ASP A 750 -46.28 -89.89 -18.01
C ASP A 750 -47.26 -88.96 -18.73
N VAL A 751 -46.89 -88.42 -19.89
CA VAL A 751 -47.77 -87.63 -20.76
C VAL A 751 -48.94 -88.49 -21.24
N LYS A 752 -50.17 -87.98 -21.13
CA LYS A 752 -51.38 -88.62 -21.69
C LYS A 752 -51.60 -88.17 -23.14
N GLY A 753 -51.66 -89.12 -24.06
CA GLY A 753 -51.90 -88.86 -25.47
C GLY A 753 -53.37 -88.89 -25.85
N LEU A 754 -53.79 -90.01 -26.42
CA LEU A 754 -55.07 -90.19 -27.11
C LEU A 754 -56.27 -90.08 -26.15
N ASP A 755 -56.14 -90.63 -24.93
CA ASP A 755 -57.17 -90.56 -23.90
C ASP A 755 -57.53 -89.11 -23.51
N PHE A 756 -56.53 -88.21 -23.51
CA PHE A 756 -56.72 -86.79 -23.22
C PHE A 756 -57.19 -86.01 -24.46
N ILE A 757 -56.48 -86.15 -25.59
CA ILE A 757 -56.78 -85.37 -26.81
C ILE A 757 -58.18 -85.65 -27.36
N MET A 758 -58.68 -86.90 -27.26
CA MET A 758 -60.01 -87.25 -27.77
C MET A 758 -61.17 -86.65 -26.98
N GLN A 759 -60.93 -86.18 -25.77
CA GLN A 759 -61.92 -85.46 -24.98
C GLN A 759 -61.97 -83.95 -25.30
N LEU A 760 -61.02 -83.44 -26.10
CA LEU A 760 -60.95 -82.03 -26.44
C LEU A 760 -61.91 -81.68 -27.59
N ARG A 761 -62.63 -80.56 -27.45
CA ARG A 761 -63.59 -80.08 -28.45
C ARG A 761 -63.13 -78.77 -29.11
N PRO A 762 -62.66 -78.80 -30.37
CA PRO A 762 -62.35 -77.58 -31.11
C PRO A 762 -63.62 -76.76 -31.37
N VAL A 763 -63.55 -75.45 -31.18
CA VAL A 763 -64.65 -74.49 -31.37
C VAL A 763 -64.18 -73.27 -32.19
N THR A 764 -65.14 -72.52 -32.74
CA THR A 764 -64.88 -71.19 -33.32
C THR A 764 -65.69 -70.13 -32.57
N TYR A 765 -65.11 -68.96 -32.36
CA TYR A 765 -65.71 -67.89 -31.57
C TYR A 765 -65.29 -66.50 -32.07
N LEU A 766 -66.00 -65.48 -31.61
CA LEU A 766 -65.68 -64.07 -31.78
C LEU A 766 -65.34 -63.50 -30.39
N TYR A 767 -64.36 -62.61 -30.32
CA TYR A 767 -64.06 -61.92 -29.07
C TYR A 767 -65.11 -60.84 -28.79
N ASP A 768 -65.52 -60.74 -27.52
CA ASP A 768 -66.30 -59.64 -26.97
C ASP A 768 -65.32 -58.75 -26.20
N ILE A 769 -64.93 -57.63 -26.81
CA ILE A 769 -63.82 -56.81 -26.31
C ILE A 769 -64.23 -56.12 -25.00
N ASP A 770 -65.51 -55.78 -24.84
CA ASP A 770 -66.01 -55.13 -23.62
C ASP A 770 -65.97 -56.10 -22.42
N LYS A 771 -66.44 -57.33 -22.58
CA LYS A 771 -66.32 -58.34 -21.51
C LYS A 771 -64.88 -58.70 -21.20
N MET A 772 -64.01 -58.73 -22.21
CA MET A 772 -62.57 -58.92 -21.96
C MET A 772 -62.02 -57.77 -21.14
N ASN A 773 -62.32 -56.53 -21.50
CA ASN A 773 -61.96 -55.34 -20.74
C ASN A 773 -62.45 -55.40 -19.29
N ASP A 774 -63.69 -55.81 -19.05
CA ASP A 774 -64.23 -56.01 -17.70
C ASP A 774 -63.45 -57.07 -16.90
N LEU A 775 -63.10 -58.19 -17.54
CA LEU A 775 -62.34 -59.28 -16.91
C LEU A 775 -60.90 -58.86 -16.54
N ILE A 776 -60.30 -57.98 -17.34
CA ILE A 776 -58.95 -57.43 -17.08
C ILE A 776 -59.00 -56.06 -16.39
N GLY A 777 -60.18 -55.57 -16.03
CA GLY A 777 -60.42 -54.39 -15.20
C GLY A 777 -60.44 -53.02 -15.90
N VAL A 778 -60.38 -52.92 -17.23
CA VAL A 778 -60.25 -51.64 -17.97
C VAL A 778 -61.49 -50.76 -17.81
N THR A 779 -61.32 -49.56 -17.23
CA THR A 779 -62.42 -48.64 -16.86
C THR A 779 -62.69 -47.50 -17.84
N ASP A 780 -61.78 -47.25 -18.80
CA ASP A 780 -61.97 -46.25 -19.86
C ASP A 780 -62.03 -46.95 -21.23
N SER A 781 -63.24 -47.28 -21.64
CA SER A 781 -63.57 -47.96 -22.90
C SER A 781 -64.23 -47.00 -23.88
N SER A 782 -63.60 -45.86 -24.15
CA SER A 782 -64.08 -44.97 -25.22
C SER A 782 -64.19 -45.76 -26.53
N ASP A 783 -65.39 -45.82 -27.11
CA ASP A 783 -65.69 -46.62 -28.29
C ASP A 783 -64.85 -46.12 -29.48
N TYR A 784 -63.98 -46.98 -30.02
CA TYR A 784 -63.06 -46.63 -31.11
C TYR A 784 -63.42 -47.41 -32.38
N PRO A 785 -63.35 -46.80 -33.58
CA PRO A 785 -63.87 -47.39 -34.82
C PRO A 785 -63.30 -48.77 -35.16
N GLU A 786 -62.04 -49.01 -34.79
CA GLU A 786 -61.29 -50.24 -35.09
C GLU A 786 -61.73 -51.44 -34.22
N LYS A 787 -62.56 -51.24 -33.19
CA LYS A 787 -63.13 -52.29 -32.32
C LYS A 787 -64.03 -53.22 -33.12
N TYR A 788 -64.96 -52.64 -33.86
CA TYR A 788 -66.00 -53.36 -34.61
C TYR A 788 -65.43 -54.27 -35.70
N ASP A 789 -64.27 -53.93 -36.26
CA ASP A 789 -63.64 -54.77 -37.27
C ASP A 789 -62.89 -55.97 -36.64
N LYS A 790 -62.45 -55.86 -35.38
CA LYS A 790 -61.81 -56.96 -34.64
C LYS A 790 -62.80 -57.96 -34.09
N GLU A 791 -63.95 -57.51 -33.62
CA GLU A 791 -65.05 -58.38 -33.15
C GLU A 791 -65.68 -59.20 -34.29
N LYS A 792 -65.41 -58.85 -35.56
CA LYS A 792 -65.80 -59.66 -36.73
C LYS A 792 -64.79 -60.75 -37.09
N ILE A 793 -63.58 -60.75 -36.50
CA ILE A 793 -62.55 -61.73 -36.81
C ILE A 793 -62.89 -63.06 -36.12
N LYS A 794 -63.23 -64.07 -36.92
CA LYS A 794 -63.49 -65.43 -36.43
C LYS A 794 -62.19 -66.10 -36.00
N GLN A 795 -62.16 -66.55 -34.75
CA GLN A 795 -61.04 -67.28 -34.15
C GLN A 795 -61.39 -68.77 -33.98
N SER A 796 -60.39 -69.63 -34.04
CA SER A 796 -60.52 -71.08 -33.80
C SER A 796 -59.70 -71.46 -32.57
N GLY A 797 -60.24 -72.31 -31.70
CA GLY A 797 -59.58 -72.66 -30.44
C GLY A 797 -60.34 -73.66 -29.58
N PHE A 798 -60.05 -73.67 -28.28
CA PHE A 798 -60.73 -74.48 -27.26
C PHE A 798 -61.35 -73.59 -26.17
N LEU A 799 -62.23 -74.15 -25.34
CA LEU A 799 -62.69 -73.49 -24.11
C LEU A 799 -61.85 -74.01 -22.94
N ALA A 800 -61.16 -73.11 -22.24
CA ALA A 800 -60.19 -73.47 -21.21
C ALA A 800 -60.75 -74.35 -20.09
N GLN A 801 -62.00 -74.11 -19.67
CA GLN A 801 -62.70 -74.92 -18.66
C GLN A 801 -62.94 -76.36 -19.14
N GLU A 802 -63.30 -76.53 -20.41
CA GLU A 802 -63.52 -77.86 -21.00
C GLU A 802 -62.20 -78.63 -21.09
N VAL A 803 -61.09 -77.94 -21.40
CA VAL A 803 -59.76 -78.54 -21.43
C VAL A 803 -59.31 -78.97 -20.03
N GLU A 804 -59.52 -78.13 -18.99
CA GLU A 804 -59.21 -78.51 -17.61
C GLU A 804 -59.97 -79.77 -17.20
N GLN A 805 -61.27 -79.83 -17.51
CA GLN A 805 -62.11 -81.00 -17.20
C GLN A 805 -61.62 -82.26 -17.93
N ALA A 806 -61.25 -82.16 -19.20
CA ALA A 806 -60.68 -83.26 -19.96
C ALA A 806 -59.35 -83.76 -19.35
N ALA A 807 -58.49 -82.85 -18.91
CA ALA A 807 -57.23 -83.19 -18.25
C ALA A 807 -57.48 -83.94 -16.93
N GLN A 808 -58.41 -83.44 -16.11
CA GLN A 808 -58.81 -84.08 -14.85
C GLN A 808 -59.39 -85.47 -15.07
N ASN A 809 -60.28 -85.64 -16.06
CA ASN A 809 -60.89 -86.94 -16.38
C ASN A 809 -59.86 -87.99 -16.78
N SER A 810 -58.83 -87.58 -17.53
CA SER A 810 -57.70 -88.44 -17.92
C SER A 810 -56.63 -88.62 -16.83
N GLY A 811 -56.83 -88.02 -15.65
CA GLY A 811 -55.84 -88.00 -14.57
C GLY A 811 -54.51 -87.35 -14.98
N TYR A 812 -54.56 -86.39 -15.91
CA TYR A 812 -53.39 -85.70 -16.44
C TYR A 812 -53.24 -84.32 -15.81
N ASP A 813 -52.12 -84.09 -15.14
CA ASP A 813 -51.76 -82.76 -14.62
C ASP A 813 -51.20 -81.90 -15.77
N PHE A 814 -52.11 -81.33 -16.57
CA PHE A 814 -51.75 -80.61 -17.79
C PHE A 814 -51.38 -79.14 -17.53
N SER A 815 -50.16 -78.77 -17.88
CA SER A 815 -49.62 -77.41 -17.75
C SER A 815 -50.25 -76.37 -18.67
N GLY A 816 -50.93 -76.80 -19.74
CA GLY A 816 -51.44 -75.90 -20.78
C GLY A 816 -52.71 -75.12 -20.43
N VAL A 817 -53.34 -75.41 -19.29
CA VAL A 817 -54.49 -74.64 -18.78
C VAL A 817 -54.12 -73.97 -17.47
N CYS A 818 -54.33 -72.66 -17.42
CA CYS A 818 -54.23 -71.91 -16.18
C CYS A 818 -55.64 -71.58 -15.70
N ALA A 819 -56.11 -72.34 -14.71
CA ALA A 819 -57.36 -72.08 -14.02
C ALA A 819 -57.23 -70.86 -13.07
N PRO A 820 -58.33 -70.15 -12.79
CA PRO A 820 -58.36 -69.05 -11.83
C PRO A 820 -57.81 -69.48 -10.46
N LYS A 821 -56.69 -68.88 -10.03
CA LYS A 821 -56.07 -69.13 -8.71
C LYS A 821 -55.57 -67.80 -8.14
N GLY A 822 -55.82 -67.56 -6.85
CA GLY A 822 -55.47 -66.31 -6.19
C GLY A 822 -56.21 -65.12 -6.82
N ASP A 823 -55.45 -64.10 -7.25
CA ASP A 823 -55.99 -62.84 -7.80
C ASP A 823 -56.41 -62.93 -9.29
N VAL A 824 -56.09 -64.03 -9.98
CA VAL A 824 -56.46 -64.25 -11.39
C VAL A 824 -57.95 -64.63 -11.48
N LYS A 825 -58.77 -63.79 -12.13
CA LYS A 825 -60.23 -63.96 -12.19
C LYS A 825 -60.76 -64.71 -13.43
N TYR A 826 -59.89 -65.13 -14.34
CA TYR A 826 -60.29 -65.74 -15.62
C TYR A 826 -59.39 -66.93 -15.99
N TYR A 827 -59.89 -67.79 -16.87
CA TYR A 827 -59.12 -68.91 -17.41
C TYR A 827 -58.21 -68.45 -18.57
N SER A 828 -57.02 -69.04 -18.68
CA SER A 828 -56.15 -68.86 -19.85
C SER A 828 -55.55 -70.18 -20.34
N MET A 829 -55.07 -70.19 -21.60
CA MET A 829 -54.53 -71.38 -22.25
C MET A 829 -53.21 -71.11 -22.96
N ALA A 830 -52.31 -72.09 -22.90
CA ALA A 830 -51.06 -72.14 -23.65
C ALA A 830 -51.15 -73.17 -24.78
N TYR A 831 -51.53 -72.74 -25.99
CA TYR A 831 -51.75 -73.64 -27.14
C TYR A 831 -50.51 -74.47 -27.52
N ALA A 832 -49.29 -73.96 -27.28
CA ALA A 832 -48.06 -74.69 -27.57
C ALA A 832 -47.91 -75.98 -26.72
N GLU A 833 -48.47 -76.01 -25.52
CA GLU A 833 -48.36 -77.17 -24.61
C GLU A 833 -49.13 -78.39 -25.14
N PHE A 834 -50.13 -78.19 -26.00
CA PHE A 834 -50.89 -79.30 -26.60
C PHE A 834 -50.07 -80.10 -27.61
N VAL A 835 -48.96 -79.55 -28.12
CA VAL A 835 -48.10 -80.26 -29.07
C VAL A 835 -47.57 -81.56 -28.46
N VAL A 836 -47.22 -81.57 -27.17
CA VAL A 836 -46.64 -82.75 -26.52
C VAL A 836 -47.66 -83.89 -26.34
N PRO A 837 -48.87 -83.65 -25.80
CA PRO A 837 -49.95 -84.64 -25.81
C PRO A 837 -50.37 -85.07 -27.22
N LEU A 838 -50.40 -84.17 -28.20
CA LEU A 838 -50.68 -84.52 -29.59
C LEU A 838 -49.63 -85.50 -30.15
N VAL A 839 -48.35 -85.27 -29.89
CA VAL A 839 -47.27 -86.20 -30.26
C VAL A 839 -47.46 -87.55 -29.59
N LYS A 840 -47.79 -87.58 -28.29
CA LYS A 840 -48.05 -88.83 -27.57
C LYS A 840 -49.28 -89.56 -28.08
N ALA A 841 -50.36 -88.83 -28.42
CA ALA A 841 -51.57 -89.40 -29.00
C ALA A 841 -51.28 -90.04 -30.36
N VAL A 842 -50.44 -89.41 -31.19
CA VAL A 842 -50.01 -89.98 -32.47
C VAL A 842 -49.16 -91.23 -32.26
N GLN A 843 -48.28 -91.27 -31.25
CA GLN A 843 -47.50 -92.47 -30.91
C GLN A 843 -48.39 -93.63 -30.45
N GLU A 844 -49.34 -93.37 -29.54
CA GLU A 844 -50.30 -94.36 -29.04
C GLU A 844 -51.22 -94.87 -30.17
N LEU A 845 -51.66 -93.98 -31.07
CA LEU A 845 -52.46 -94.36 -32.23
C LEU A 845 -51.64 -95.24 -33.20
N ALA A 846 -50.35 -94.93 -33.40
CA ALA A 846 -49.47 -95.76 -34.22
C ALA A 846 -49.27 -97.15 -33.60
N GLU A 847 -49.12 -97.25 -32.28
CA GLU A 847 -49.03 -98.53 -31.57
C GLU A 847 -50.34 -99.33 -31.69
N GLN A 848 -51.50 -98.69 -31.51
CA GLN A 848 -52.80 -99.35 -31.73
C GLN A 848 -52.96 -99.85 -33.17
N ASN A 849 -52.54 -99.06 -34.16
CA ASN A 849 -52.57 -99.48 -35.56
C ASN A 849 -51.63 -100.67 -35.83
N ASN A 850 -50.43 -100.68 -35.26
CA ASN A 850 -49.51 -101.81 -35.38
C ASN A 850 -50.07 -103.07 -34.71
N ASN A 851 -50.62 -102.96 -33.49
CA ASN A 851 -51.24 -104.07 -32.79
C ASN A 851 -52.49 -104.58 -33.54
N GLN A 852 -53.26 -103.69 -34.16
CA GLN A 852 -54.37 -104.08 -35.04
C GLN A 852 -53.88 -104.80 -36.30
N GLN A 853 -52.78 -104.36 -36.91
CA GLN A 853 -52.15 -105.06 -38.04
C GLN A 853 -51.67 -106.46 -37.64
N GLU A 854 -51.03 -106.61 -36.48
CA GLU A 854 -50.54 -107.90 -35.97
C GLU A 854 -51.73 -108.84 -35.63
N MET A 855 -52.82 -108.31 -35.05
CA MET A 855 -54.05 -109.09 -34.83
C MET A 855 -54.76 -109.47 -36.13
N ILE A 856 -54.67 -108.64 -37.17
CA ILE A 856 -55.16 -108.98 -38.51
C ILE A 856 -54.31 -110.11 -39.09
N GLU A 857 -52.98 -110.08 -38.94
CA GLU A 857 -52.10 -111.19 -39.36
C GLU A 857 -52.42 -112.50 -38.62
N ILE A 858 -52.59 -112.46 -37.29
CA ILE A 858 -52.99 -113.65 -36.50
C ILE A 858 -54.39 -114.15 -36.89
N GLN A 859 -55.34 -113.26 -37.20
CA GLN A 859 -56.66 -113.65 -37.67
C GLN A 859 -56.62 -114.24 -39.08
N LEU A 860 -55.74 -113.76 -39.96
CA LEU A 860 -55.48 -114.35 -41.27
C LEU A 860 -54.89 -115.75 -41.12
N GLU A 861 -53.92 -115.97 -40.22
CA GLU A 861 -53.40 -117.33 -39.92
C GLU A 861 -54.49 -118.28 -39.40
N ARG A 862 -55.35 -117.83 -38.47
CA ARG A 862 -56.48 -118.65 -37.99
C ARG A 862 -57.54 -118.89 -39.06
N PHE A 863 -57.74 -117.96 -39.98
CA PHE A 863 -58.64 -118.14 -41.12
C PHE A 863 -58.10 -119.21 -42.08
N ASP A 864 -56.80 -119.21 -42.34
CA ASP A 864 -56.14 -120.23 -43.14
C ASP A 864 -56.22 -121.62 -42.47
N GLU A 865 -56.02 -121.72 -41.15
CA GLU A 865 -56.23 -122.98 -40.40
C GLU A 865 -57.69 -123.47 -40.47
N GLN A 866 -58.66 -122.57 -40.39
CA GLN A 866 -60.08 -122.93 -40.51
C GLN A 866 -60.46 -123.39 -41.92
N GLN A 867 -59.85 -122.81 -42.97
CA GLN A 867 -60.01 -123.31 -44.35
C GLN A 867 -59.49 -124.74 -44.50
N VAL A 868 -58.34 -125.06 -43.91
CA VAL A 868 -57.78 -126.43 -43.90
C VAL A 868 -58.71 -127.42 -43.17
N ILE A 869 -59.34 -127.01 -42.06
CA ILE A 869 -60.31 -127.84 -41.35
C ILE A 869 -61.59 -128.05 -42.18
N ILE A 870 -62.07 -127.02 -42.88
CA ILE A 870 -63.23 -127.10 -43.77
C ILE A 870 -62.95 -127.99 -44.99
N GLU A 871 -61.76 -127.93 -45.58
CA GLU A 871 -61.36 -128.84 -46.65
C GLU A 871 -61.30 -130.30 -46.16
N ASN A 872 -60.76 -130.56 -44.97
CA ASN A 872 -60.76 -131.91 -44.38
C ASN A 872 -62.18 -132.42 -44.06
N LEU A 873 -63.09 -131.55 -43.61
CA LEU A 873 -64.51 -131.88 -43.39
C LEU A 873 -65.24 -132.16 -44.71
N LYS A 874 -64.94 -131.42 -45.79
CA LYS A 874 -65.46 -131.72 -47.14
C LYS A 874 -64.98 -133.09 -47.63
N LEU A 875 -63.70 -133.42 -47.42
CA LEU A 875 -63.14 -134.73 -47.77
C LEU A 875 -63.77 -135.88 -46.95
N TYR A 876 -64.15 -135.61 -45.70
CA TYR A 876 -64.85 -136.57 -44.85
C TYR A 876 -66.31 -136.81 -45.30
N ILE A 877 -66.99 -135.75 -45.76
CA ILE A 877 -68.37 -135.84 -46.30
C ILE A 877 -68.39 -136.56 -47.66
N GLU A 878 -67.43 -136.29 -48.55
CA GLU A 878 -67.31 -137.02 -49.83
C GLU A 878 -67.07 -138.52 -49.64
N ASN A 879 -66.34 -138.93 -48.59
CA ASN A 879 -66.13 -140.34 -48.26
C ASN A 879 -67.37 -141.02 -47.65
N LEU A 880 -68.28 -140.26 -47.04
CA LEU A 880 -69.54 -140.79 -46.48
C LEU A 880 -70.61 -141.02 -47.56
N GLU A 881 -70.62 -140.22 -48.63
CA GLU A 881 -71.57 -140.34 -49.75
C GLU A 881 -71.25 -141.51 -50.71
N LEU A 882 -70.02 -142.04 -50.71
CA LEU A 882 -69.62 -143.21 -51.51
C LEU A 882 -69.96 -144.59 -50.87
N SER A 883 -70.57 -144.60 -49.68
CA SER A 883 -70.91 -145.83 -48.93
C SER A 883 -72.41 -146.21 -48.93
N LYS A 884 -73.21 -145.53 -49.76
CA LYS A 884 -74.61 -145.85 -50.10
C LYS A 884 -74.75 -146.04 -51.60
#